data_AF-W2Q098-F1
#
_entry.id   AF-W2Q098-F1
#
_cell.length_a   1.000
_cell.length_b   1.000
_cell.length_c   1.000
_cell.angle_alpha   90.00
_cell.angle_beta   90.00
_cell.angle_gamma   90.00
#
_symmetry.space_group_name_H-M   'P 1'
#
loop_
_entity.id
_entity.type
_entity.pdbx_description
1 polymer ?
#
loop_
_entity_poly.entity_id
_entity_poly.type
_entity_poly.pdbx_seq_one_letter_code
_entity_poly.pdbx_strand_id
1 'polypeptide(L)'
;MADSDTEELLSERGDDDELDSSTLSKWKFVDETLVELGIDDVEQYLLAKARLEVPRVTERLMTRMYGKHSRPLQPELPVEDIIQLWLDPTVLMLTKQHINANLDANEFATVNEVKKLLEVELWLCFYSISPTKFYAKENKKYYPPANKAMKRKRYYTLLNALGTPSAAIYNTSDFWNAPFSPDRHLSQAMDAMRRVCPEIGFVNEVSIASLDDDLLRLRSKSVDDLGLTRTRNPAKGFGPVQHGIVSLVTGLFLCSHVASRGETVVDVLRILMRSLCGVSADSQIKLPGVVFALDRGYQSKEVNRQIMECGGIVIGTHKRDRSFPFTYGKLGTQGQTVMTEKGAKTTKWATMKNSVSSTKITSTMCALAYRSGLGSVVLCNTSLKSAGPGKWSYIPLPRPQQAHPDMHGNEFASFERRVLILTECQRTPDWFLMRQFRITGLVAVQILRAIAKASESPDELEQTSESRCSVYHNLAQHTSVQLVQRILGILTDSISGESRSSAGSEIPSESALGKMKNKELQQMCRDQGLTVSGNKRELISRLLNGESDTNSTKNTIKSPAAALLSAWFLAPISSTDMKVGSKNEENICSRVPRFIEAHSDFRILQTKSYGLLCCPEERYLAFSPDDIALVTRLSSNDSFFAVLEYKTKTRGNTVDTERNIAVRCGKFASVKLDSHSDSRYLKTLIPDQGHRSQLLHNIISGSIRDGFIVHASSTAIIRVVHVVIGDDIVDSYRLAFLKIKEACMDWIYTPDAPVPPFTADELGHCGDVSTLKQHISLWRIVVAKTEERGGPLPAAKHIIPSVIAIWNRVKGGIDVYSRYLKNIKPSHEHLPPLAALWLRFLMTLVYNAFQSAQLLSGTAFLMDEDRCKSYSIYQQHKNENASFRDFCRDAASCLGGNANDDDSIDEPRRPLSEVDTNVLSANELGSILLKPHSFAYRVRDHFDDDPEWRKLRNSSRELHNEV
;
A
#
# COMPACT_ATOMS: atom_id res chain seq x y z
N MET A 1 5.48 -0.09 0.94
CA MET A 1 5.80 -0.51 2.32
C MET A 1 6.95 0.38 2.74
N ALA A 2 6.81 1.16 3.80
CA ALA A 2 7.93 1.90 4.34
C ALA A 2 8.58 0.99 5.38
N ASP A 3 9.70 0.39 5.00
CA ASP A 3 10.60 -0.28 5.91
C ASP A 3 11.17 0.79 6.86
N SER A 4 10.95 0.61 8.16
CA SER A 4 11.80 1.25 9.16
C SER A 4 12.56 0.12 9.86
N ASP A 5 13.73 -0.18 9.33
CA ASP A 5 14.78 -0.93 10.01
C ASP A 5 15.11 -0.20 11.31
N THR A 6 14.73 -0.79 12.44
CA THR A 6 15.28 -0.49 13.78
C THR A 6 14.87 -1.63 14.69
N GLU A 7 15.54 -2.77 14.53
CA GLU A 7 15.31 -4.02 15.26
C GLU A 7 16.13 -4.17 16.54
N GLU A 8 16.88 -3.16 16.96
CA GLU A 8 17.69 -3.21 18.18
C GLU A 8 17.25 -2.13 19.17
N LEU A 9 17.20 -2.50 20.45
CA LEU A 9 17.09 -1.64 21.66
C LEU A 9 15.80 -1.71 22.50
N LEU A 10 14.90 -2.68 22.32
CA LEU A 10 13.88 -3.00 23.34
C LEU A 10 13.97 -4.43 23.89
N SER A 11 15.02 -5.18 23.54
CA SER A 11 15.18 -6.60 23.92
C SER A 11 15.85 -6.86 25.27
N GLU A 12 16.13 -5.83 26.09
CA GLU A 12 16.77 -6.01 27.39
C GLU A 12 15.85 -5.62 28.55
N ARG A 13 14.70 -6.31 28.65
CA ARG A 13 14.17 -6.74 29.95
C ARG A 13 13.62 -8.13 29.73
N GLY A 14 14.38 -9.12 30.19
CA GLY A 14 13.99 -10.52 30.19
C GLY A 14 12.78 -10.70 31.09
N ASP A 15 11.70 -11.19 30.52
CA ASP A 15 10.88 -12.18 31.19
C ASP A 15 11.41 -13.53 30.67
N ASP A 16 12.00 -14.31 31.58
CA ASP A 16 12.22 -15.74 31.40
C ASP A 16 10.84 -16.40 31.34
N ASP A 17 10.15 -16.26 30.20
CA ASP A 17 8.97 -17.06 29.89
C ASP A 17 9.46 -18.50 29.68
N GLU A 18 9.19 -19.33 30.69
CA GLU A 18 9.19 -20.77 30.61
C GLU A 18 8.64 -21.22 29.25
N LEU A 19 9.31 -22.19 28.62
CA LEU A 19 9.03 -22.68 27.28
C LEU A 19 7.58 -23.17 27.17
N ASP A 20 6.62 -22.31 26.79
CA ASP A 20 5.21 -22.68 26.65
C ASP A 20 4.97 -23.46 25.34
N SER A 21 5.63 -24.63 25.22
CA SER A 21 5.43 -25.62 24.17
C SER A 21 3.96 -26.05 24.04
N SER A 22 3.15 -25.80 25.08
CA SER A 22 1.71 -26.09 25.13
C SER A 22 0.85 -25.18 24.23
N THR A 23 1.34 -23.99 23.86
CA THR A 23 0.56 -23.06 23.02
C THR A 23 0.76 -23.34 21.52
N LEU A 24 1.97 -23.71 21.09
CA LEU A 24 2.23 -24.05 19.68
C LEU A 24 1.43 -25.28 19.21
N SER A 25 1.26 -26.28 20.09
CA SER A 25 0.49 -27.49 19.79
C SER A 25 -1.01 -27.26 19.55
N LYS A 26 -1.54 -26.07 19.89
CA LYS A 26 -2.95 -25.70 19.67
C LYS A 26 -3.23 -25.19 18.26
N TRP A 27 -2.20 -24.75 17.54
CA TRP A 27 -2.34 -24.27 16.17
C TRP A 27 -2.49 -25.42 15.19
N LYS A 28 -3.47 -25.32 14.30
CA LYS A 28 -3.69 -26.26 13.20
C LYS A 28 -3.38 -25.56 11.88
N PHE A 29 -2.34 -26.02 11.18
CA PHE A 29 -1.99 -25.51 9.86
C PHE A 29 -3.10 -25.81 8.86
N VAL A 30 -3.39 -24.83 8.00
CA VAL A 30 -4.46 -24.90 7.02
C VAL A 30 -3.84 -25.02 5.63
N ASP A 31 -4.28 -26.02 4.87
CA ASP A 31 -4.01 -26.11 3.45
C ASP A 31 -5.08 -25.29 2.70
N GLU A 32 -4.66 -24.25 1.98
CA GLU A 32 -5.58 -23.35 1.27
C GLU A 32 -6.03 -24.01 -0.03
N THR A 33 -7.19 -24.66 0.01
CA THR A 33 -7.76 -25.33 -1.18
C THR A 33 -8.74 -24.44 -1.96
N LEU A 34 -9.33 -23.42 -1.32
CA LEU A 34 -10.32 -22.52 -1.92
C LEU A 34 -9.87 -21.07 -1.76
N VAL A 35 -9.63 -20.42 -2.88
CA VAL A 35 -9.27 -19.00 -2.96
C VAL A 35 -10.51 -18.21 -3.39
N GLU A 36 -10.72 -17.06 -2.77
CA GLU A 36 -11.73 -16.07 -3.15
C GLU A 36 -11.07 -14.70 -3.35
N LEU A 37 -11.54 -13.96 -4.34
CA LEU A 37 -11.02 -12.63 -4.69
C LEU A 37 -12.13 -11.58 -4.65
N GLY A 38 -12.08 -10.68 -3.67
CA GLY A 38 -12.91 -9.47 -3.63
C GLY A 38 -12.28 -8.34 -4.45
N ILE A 39 -13.08 -7.60 -5.22
CA ILE A 39 -12.63 -6.41 -5.96
C ILE A 39 -13.18 -5.18 -5.23
N ASP A 40 -12.30 -4.27 -4.79
CA ASP A 40 -12.67 -3.12 -3.95
C ASP A 40 -13.48 -3.48 -2.69
N ASP A 41 -13.40 -4.73 -2.25
CA ASP A 41 -14.15 -5.29 -1.13
C ASP A 41 -13.92 -4.52 0.18
N VAL A 42 -12.70 -4.06 0.41
CA VAL A 42 -12.37 -3.25 1.60
C VAL A 42 -13.02 -1.87 1.55
N GLU A 43 -13.08 -1.22 0.39
CA GLU A 43 -13.76 0.07 0.24
C GLU A 43 -15.26 -0.07 0.52
N GLN A 44 -15.87 -1.13 -0.03
CA GLN A 44 -17.29 -1.42 0.19
C GLN A 44 -17.57 -1.81 1.64
N TYR A 45 -16.70 -2.60 2.26
CA TYR A 45 -16.80 -2.96 3.67
C TYR A 45 -16.79 -1.71 4.58
N LEU A 46 -15.85 -0.78 4.36
CA LEU A 46 -15.77 0.45 5.15
C LEU A 46 -16.91 1.40 4.88
N LEU A 47 -17.36 1.52 3.62
CA LEU A 47 -18.52 2.32 3.27
C LEU A 47 -19.78 1.79 3.94
N ALA A 48 -20.00 0.47 3.91
CA ALA A 48 -21.13 -0.17 4.58
C ALA A 48 -21.09 0.06 6.10
N LYS A 49 -19.91 -0.05 6.72
CA LYS A 49 -19.73 0.26 8.15
C LYS A 49 -20.01 1.72 8.45
N ALA A 50 -19.55 2.66 7.62
CA ALA A 50 -19.85 4.08 7.76
C ALA A 50 -21.35 4.37 7.64
N ARG A 51 -22.03 3.79 6.64
CA ARG A 51 -23.49 3.92 6.45
C ARG A 51 -24.31 3.35 7.60
N LEU A 52 -23.76 2.41 8.39
CA LEU A 52 -24.43 1.92 9.60
C LEU A 52 -24.12 2.78 10.84
N GLU A 53 -22.88 3.25 10.99
CA GLU A 53 -22.43 3.92 12.21
C GLU A 53 -22.77 5.41 12.23
N VAL A 54 -22.45 6.12 11.14
CA VAL A 54 -22.59 7.58 11.06
C VAL A 54 -24.02 8.05 11.35
N PRO A 55 -25.09 7.45 10.79
CA PRO A 55 -26.46 7.90 11.06
C PRO A 55 -26.84 7.80 12.54
N ARG A 56 -26.49 6.68 13.17
CA ARG A 56 -26.79 6.44 14.59
C ARG A 56 -26.06 7.46 15.48
N VAL A 57 -24.81 7.78 15.14
CA VAL A 57 -24.05 8.82 15.84
C VAL A 57 -24.67 10.20 15.60
N THR A 58 -25.03 10.53 14.36
CA THR A 58 -25.67 11.83 14.04
C THR A 58 -27.03 11.99 14.70
N GLU A 59 -27.83 10.92 14.80
CA GLU A 59 -29.11 10.92 15.51
C GLU A 59 -28.90 11.20 17.01
N ARG A 60 -27.89 10.57 17.64
CA ARG A 60 -27.53 10.84 19.04
C ARG A 60 -27.06 12.28 19.25
N LEU A 61 -26.23 12.80 18.34
CA LEU A 61 -25.80 14.21 18.37
C LEU A 61 -27.02 15.14 18.31
N MET A 62 -27.90 14.93 17.34
CA MET A 62 -29.12 15.76 17.19
C MET A 62 -30.05 15.64 18.39
N THR A 63 -30.27 14.43 18.91
CA THR A 63 -31.12 14.19 20.08
C THR A 63 -30.56 14.88 21.33
N ARG A 64 -29.24 14.91 21.50
CA ARG A 64 -28.60 15.56 22.64
C ARG A 64 -28.60 17.09 22.53
N MET A 65 -28.55 17.65 21.31
CA MET A 65 -28.66 19.10 21.08
C MET A 65 -30.10 19.62 21.22
N TYR A 66 -31.09 18.92 20.65
CA TYR A 66 -32.44 19.47 20.45
C TYR A 66 -33.58 18.60 21.00
N GLY A 67 -33.28 17.49 21.66
CA GLY A 67 -34.28 16.52 22.10
C GLY A 67 -34.91 15.73 20.94
N LYS A 68 -35.97 14.96 21.23
CA LYS A 68 -36.59 14.06 20.25
C LYS A 68 -37.55 14.74 19.26
N HIS A 69 -37.97 15.99 19.48
CA HIS A 69 -39.16 16.57 18.83
C HIS A 69 -38.95 17.92 18.12
N SER A 70 -37.71 18.40 17.98
CA SER A 70 -37.48 19.74 17.42
C SER A 70 -36.32 19.70 16.41
N ARG A 71 -36.64 19.54 15.12
CA ARG A 71 -35.68 19.86 14.04
C ARG A 71 -35.78 21.37 13.78
N PRO A 72 -34.71 22.16 13.95
CA PRO A 72 -34.63 23.42 13.23
C PRO A 72 -34.57 23.13 11.73
N LEU A 73 -35.32 23.88 10.93
CA LEU A 73 -35.29 23.90 9.46
C LEU A 73 -33.99 24.53 8.90
N GLN A 74 -32.90 24.54 9.66
CA GLN A 74 -31.67 25.22 9.25
C GLN A 74 -30.75 24.27 8.45
N PRO A 75 -30.24 24.69 7.28
CA PRO A 75 -29.34 23.88 6.46
C PRO A 75 -27.93 23.71 7.05
N GLU A 76 -27.52 24.58 7.98
CA GLU A 76 -26.24 24.50 8.69
C GLU A 76 -26.45 24.61 10.19
N LEU A 77 -25.78 23.73 10.96
CA LEU A 77 -25.85 23.73 12.42
C LEU A 77 -24.82 24.70 12.99
N PRO A 78 -25.20 25.57 13.95
CA PRO A 78 -24.25 26.48 14.58
C PRO A 78 -23.09 25.74 15.26
N VAL A 79 -21.86 26.23 15.07
CA VAL A 79 -20.66 25.71 15.75
C VAL A 79 -20.83 25.78 17.27
N GLU A 80 -21.57 26.79 17.77
CA GLU A 80 -21.89 26.96 19.18
C GLU A 80 -22.61 25.73 19.77
N ASP A 81 -23.67 25.26 19.13
CA ASP A 81 -24.45 24.11 19.64
C ASP A 81 -23.59 22.84 19.68
N ILE A 82 -22.75 22.65 18.65
CA ILE A 82 -21.87 21.50 18.54
C ILE A 82 -20.78 21.54 19.61
N ILE A 83 -20.14 22.69 19.86
CA ILE A 83 -19.08 22.78 20.88
C ILE A 83 -19.67 22.66 22.29
N GLN A 84 -20.83 23.26 22.57
CA GLN A 84 -21.47 23.15 23.89
C GLN A 84 -21.90 21.72 24.20
N LEU A 85 -22.32 20.93 23.20
CA LEU A 85 -22.64 19.51 23.39
C LEU A 85 -21.46 18.70 23.91
N TRP A 86 -20.24 19.00 23.45
CA TRP A 86 -19.03 18.25 23.81
C TRP A 86 -18.32 18.79 25.05
N LEU A 87 -18.51 20.07 25.38
CA LEU A 87 -18.01 20.66 26.63
C LEU A 87 -18.87 20.22 27.82
N ASP A 88 -18.81 18.92 28.12
CA ASP A 88 -19.61 18.26 29.14
C ASP A 88 -19.54 19.00 30.49
N PRO A 89 -20.69 19.32 31.12
CA PRO A 89 -20.73 20.05 32.39
C PRO A 89 -19.92 19.39 33.51
N THR A 90 -19.88 18.05 33.55
CA THR A 90 -19.11 17.31 34.56
C THR A 90 -17.62 17.53 34.38
N VAL A 91 -17.12 17.47 33.14
CA VAL A 91 -15.71 17.71 32.84
C VAL A 91 -15.32 19.15 33.19
N LEU A 92 -16.13 20.13 32.77
CA LEU A 92 -15.87 21.54 33.09
C LEU A 92 -15.91 21.82 34.60
N MET A 93 -16.84 21.20 35.32
CA MET A 93 -16.94 21.32 36.77
C MET A 93 -15.70 20.73 37.47
N LEU A 94 -15.22 19.56 37.03
CA LEU A 94 -14.00 18.95 37.57
C LEU A 94 -12.76 19.81 37.27
N THR A 95 -12.66 20.39 36.07
CA THR A 95 -11.60 21.36 35.75
C THR A 95 -11.67 22.59 36.65
N LYS A 96 -12.87 23.14 36.88
CA LYS A 96 -13.08 24.26 37.81
C LYS A 96 -12.67 23.91 39.24
N GLN A 97 -13.07 22.74 39.73
CA GLN A 97 -12.73 22.26 41.08
C GLN A 97 -11.21 22.11 41.24
N HIS A 98 -10.54 21.55 40.25
CA HIS A 98 -9.08 21.44 40.24
C HIS A 98 -8.39 22.80 40.27
N ILE A 99 -8.84 23.73 39.43
CA ILE A 99 -8.31 25.11 39.42
C ILE A 99 -8.53 25.78 40.79
N ASN A 100 -9.75 25.74 41.32
CA ASN A 100 -10.08 26.43 42.57
C ASN A 100 -9.42 25.82 43.81
N ALA A 101 -9.09 24.53 43.77
CA ALA A 101 -8.28 23.89 44.82
C ALA A 101 -6.86 24.47 44.92
N ASN A 102 -6.41 25.18 43.87
CA ASN A 102 -5.08 25.76 43.74
C ASN A 102 -5.10 27.30 43.61
N LEU A 103 -6.23 27.94 43.93
CA LEU A 103 -6.39 29.39 43.97
C LEU A 103 -6.76 29.86 45.38
N ASP A 104 -6.43 31.11 45.68
CA ASP A 104 -6.92 31.76 46.89
C ASP A 104 -8.46 31.88 46.86
N ALA A 105 -9.10 31.80 48.02
CA ALA A 105 -10.57 31.84 48.14
C ALA A 105 -11.21 33.07 47.47
N ASN A 106 -10.48 34.19 47.44
CA ASN A 106 -10.93 35.45 46.83
C ASN A 106 -10.73 35.48 45.30
N GLU A 107 -10.10 34.47 44.71
CA GLU A 107 -9.77 34.39 43.28
C GLU A 107 -10.45 33.22 42.56
N PHE A 108 -11.42 32.54 43.20
CA PHE A 108 -12.08 31.36 42.61
C PHE A 108 -12.61 31.61 41.20
N ALA A 109 -12.35 30.65 40.32
CA ALA A 109 -12.80 30.62 38.95
C ALA A 109 -14.23 30.10 38.82
N THR A 110 -14.96 30.66 37.86
CA THR A 110 -16.28 30.15 37.43
C THR A 110 -16.12 29.16 36.27
N VAL A 111 -17.19 28.40 35.95
CA VAL A 111 -17.21 27.56 34.74
C VAL A 111 -17.05 28.41 33.48
N ASN A 112 -17.61 29.62 33.46
CA ASN A 112 -17.45 30.56 32.35
C ASN A 112 -15.99 30.99 32.19
N GLU A 113 -15.25 31.20 33.28
CA GLU A 113 -13.80 31.47 33.19
C GLU A 113 -13.01 30.28 32.65
N VAL A 114 -13.42 29.02 32.93
CA VAL A 114 -12.83 27.83 32.28
C VAL A 114 -13.12 27.83 30.77
N LYS A 115 -14.34 28.19 30.35
CA LYS A 115 -14.67 28.36 28.92
C LYS A 115 -13.84 29.46 28.26
N LYS A 116 -13.62 30.59 28.94
CA LYS A 116 -12.73 31.67 28.45
C LYS A 116 -11.26 31.28 28.42
N LEU A 117 -10.79 30.44 29.36
CA LEU A 117 -9.45 29.85 29.28
C LEU A 117 -9.32 29.02 28.00
N LEU A 118 -10.32 28.18 27.70
CA LEU A 118 -10.35 27.39 26.47
C LEU A 118 -10.46 28.26 25.22
N GLU A 119 -11.26 29.34 25.24
CA GLU A 119 -11.32 30.34 24.16
C GLU A 119 -9.92 30.86 23.81
N VAL A 120 -9.12 31.24 24.81
CA VAL A 120 -7.74 31.69 24.57
C VAL A 120 -6.89 30.59 23.94
N GLU A 121 -6.93 29.35 24.46
CA GLU A 121 -6.18 28.23 23.89
C GLU A 121 -6.56 27.96 22.42
N LEU A 122 -7.84 28.10 22.06
CA LEU A 122 -8.31 27.95 20.68
C LEU A 122 -7.81 29.08 19.76
N TRP A 123 -7.79 30.32 20.23
CA TRP A 123 -7.16 31.42 19.49
C TRP A 123 -5.66 31.17 19.29
N LEU A 124 -4.96 30.68 20.31
CA LEU A 124 -3.54 30.34 20.20
C LEU A 124 -3.29 29.19 19.21
N CYS A 125 -4.18 28.18 19.17
CA CYS A 125 -4.17 27.12 18.14
C CYS A 125 -4.32 27.70 16.73
N PHE A 126 -5.33 28.55 16.53
CA PHE A 126 -5.63 29.16 15.24
C PHE A 126 -4.47 30.01 14.71
N TYR A 127 -3.93 30.89 15.56
CA TYR A 127 -2.78 31.72 15.22
C TYR A 127 -1.44 30.97 15.24
N SER A 128 -1.40 29.76 15.82
CA SER A 128 -0.19 28.95 16.00
C SER A 128 0.93 29.72 16.72
N ILE A 129 0.59 30.35 17.86
CA ILE A 129 1.48 31.27 18.57
C ILE A 129 1.59 30.95 20.06
N SER A 130 2.61 31.51 20.73
CA SER A 130 2.76 31.43 22.18
C SER A 130 1.85 32.44 22.89
N PRO A 131 1.38 32.14 24.12
CA PRO A 131 0.62 33.10 24.91
C PRO A 131 1.40 34.41 25.15
N THR A 132 2.73 34.33 25.31
CA THR A 132 3.62 35.49 25.48
C THR A 132 3.49 36.46 24.31
N LYS A 133 3.62 35.95 23.08
CA LYS A 133 3.49 36.76 21.86
C LYS A 133 2.06 37.22 21.61
N PHE A 134 1.06 36.41 21.96
CA PHE A 134 -0.35 36.74 21.83
C PHE A 134 -0.75 37.97 22.66
N TYR A 135 -0.25 38.06 23.90
CA TYR A 135 -0.53 39.19 24.80
C TYR A 135 0.48 40.35 24.70
N ALA A 136 1.48 40.27 23.83
CA ALA A 136 2.49 41.31 23.67
C ALA A 136 1.86 42.62 23.15
N LYS A 137 2.29 43.78 23.68
CA LYS A 137 1.65 45.08 23.41
C LYS A 137 1.77 45.45 21.93
N GLU A 138 2.92 45.16 21.35
CA GLU A 138 3.28 45.34 19.95
C GLU A 138 2.43 44.47 18.98
N ASN A 139 1.94 43.33 19.47
CA ASN A 139 1.18 42.38 18.66
C ASN A 139 -0.35 42.56 18.75
N LYS A 140 -0.82 43.50 19.57
CA LYS A 140 -2.26 43.73 19.80
C LYS A 140 -3.09 43.94 18.54
N LYS A 141 -2.52 44.57 17.51
CA LYS A 141 -3.19 44.79 16.22
C LYS A 141 -3.36 43.52 15.39
N TYR A 142 -2.47 42.54 15.58
CA TYR A 142 -2.49 41.27 14.85
C TYR A 142 -3.35 40.21 15.54
N TYR A 143 -3.54 40.33 16.86
CA TYR A 143 -4.35 39.41 17.66
C TYR A 143 -5.45 40.15 18.44
N PRO A 144 -6.49 40.68 17.77
CA PRO A 144 -7.58 41.40 18.44
C PRO A 144 -8.23 40.66 19.62
N PRO A 145 -8.40 39.32 19.59
CA PRO A 145 -8.97 38.58 20.73
C PRO A 145 -8.18 38.69 22.03
N ALA A 146 -6.89 39.02 22.00
CA ALA A 146 -6.03 39.13 23.19
C ALA A 146 -6.50 40.19 24.20
N ASN A 147 -7.28 41.19 23.76
CA ASN A 147 -7.86 42.21 24.66
C ASN A 147 -9.28 41.88 25.12
N LYS A 148 -9.96 40.94 24.46
CA LYS A 148 -11.40 40.67 24.65
C LYS A 148 -11.66 39.36 25.41
N ALA A 149 -10.93 38.29 25.09
CA ALA A 149 -11.18 36.95 25.62
C ALA A 149 -10.91 36.85 27.14
N MET A 150 -9.65 37.11 27.55
CA MET A 150 -9.25 37.07 28.95
C MET A 150 -8.03 37.98 29.18
N LYS A 151 -7.95 38.64 30.35
CA LYS A 151 -6.77 39.43 30.70
C LYS A 151 -5.56 38.51 30.91
N ARG A 152 -4.39 38.90 30.36
CA ARG A 152 -3.10 38.16 30.49
C ARG A 152 -2.85 37.63 31.90
N LYS A 153 -2.93 38.48 32.93
CA LYS A 153 -2.67 38.09 34.33
C LYS A 153 -3.59 36.93 34.76
N ARG A 154 -4.89 37.05 34.50
CA ARG A 154 -5.88 36.03 34.87
C ARG A 154 -5.67 34.72 34.12
N TYR A 155 -5.38 34.79 32.82
CA TYR A 155 -5.06 33.61 32.02
C TYR A 155 -3.89 32.80 32.59
N TYR A 156 -2.77 33.46 32.91
CA TYR A 156 -1.63 32.77 33.52
C TYR A 156 -1.91 32.27 34.94
N THR A 157 -2.72 33.00 35.74
CA THR A 157 -3.17 32.52 37.06
C THR A 157 -3.92 31.20 36.94
N LEU A 158 -4.91 31.11 36.04
CA LEU A 158 -5.69 29.88 35.83
C LEU A 158 -4.83 28.75 35.24
N LEU A 159 -3.96 29.06 34.27
CA LEU A 159 -3.07 28.07 33.66
C LEU A 159 -2.06 27.49 34.67
N ASN A 160 -1.54 28.34 35.56
CA ASN A 160 -0.65 27.89 36.64
C ASN A 160 -1.40 27.01 37.64
N ALA A 161 -2.60 27.42 38.08
CA ALA A 161 -3.44 26.60 38.96
C ALA A 161 -3.79 25.23 38.35
N LEU A 162 -4.03 25.18 37.03
CA LEU A 162 -4.24 23.93 36.28
C LEU A 162 -3.00 23.01 36.29
N GLY A 163 -1.80 23.60 36.39
CA GLY A 163 -0.52 22.89 36.44
C GLY A 163 -0.10 22.41 37.82
N THR A 164 -0.78 22.87 38.87
CA THR A 164 -0.47 22.54 40.27
C THR A 164 -1.26 21.28 40.69
N PRO A 165 -0.60 20.25 41.25
CA PRO A 165 -1.29 19.07 41.78
C PRO A 165 -2.28 19.47 42.88
N SER A 166 -3.47 18.87 42.89
CA SER A 166 -4.43 19.13 43.95
C SER A 166 -3.86 18.64 45.29
N ALA A 167 -3.70 19.54 46.26
CA ALA A 167 -3.31 19.16 47.61
C ALA A 167 -4.44 18.31 48.24
N ALA A 168 -4.15 17.10 48.69
CA ALA A 168 -5.07 16.35 49.56
C ALA A 168 -4.31 15.72 50.73
N ILE A 169 -4.87 15.94 51.92
CA ILE A 169 -4.29 15.79 53.27
C ILE A 169 -3.17 16.79 53.54
N TYR A 170 -3.38 17.65 54.53
CA TYR A 170 -2.35 18.51 55.10
C TYR A 170 -1.08 17.66 55.28
N ASN A 171 0.03 18.04 54.63
CA ASN A 171 1.35 17.58 55.05
C ASN A 171 1.59 18.15 56.46
N THR A 172 1.00 17.51 57.47
CA THR A 172 1.39 17.68 58.86
C THR A 172 2.59 16.79 59.12
N SER A 173 3.15 16.82 60.33
CA SER A 173 4.19 15.87 60.72
C SER A 173 3.78 14.40 60.57
N ASP A 174 2.47 14.11 60.55
CA ASP A 174 1.92 12.76 60.76
C ASP A 174 1.24 12.16 59.53
N PHE A 175 0.99 12.94 58.46
CA PHE A 175 0.35 12.47 57.24
C PHE A 175 1.01 13.05 55.99
N TRP A 176 1.37 12.20 55.03
CA TRP A 176 1.86 12.62 53.71
C TRP A 176 1.18 11.81 52.60
N ASN A 177 1.10 12.40 51.40
CA ASN A 177 0.64 11.68 50.23
C ASN A 177 1.63 10.57 49.88
N ALA A 178 1.10 9.37 49.59
CA ALA A 178 1.92 8.30 49.06
C ALA A 178 2.69 8.80 47.82
N PRO A 179 4.03 8.64 47.76
CA PRO A 179 4.80 9.03 46.60
C PRO A 179 4.23 8.38 45.34
N PHE A 180 4.18 9.14 44.23
CA PHE A 180 3.66 8.68 42.94
C PHE A 180 2.17 8.33 42.95
N SER A 181 1.38 8.90 43.86
CA SER A 181 -0.08 8.78 43.80
C SER A 181 -0.65 9.54 42.59
N PRO A 182 -1.66 8.99 41.90
CA PRO A 182 -2.30 9.68 40.80
C PRO A 182 -3.10 10.89 41.29
N ASP A 183 -3.12 11.97 40.51
CA ASP A 183 -3.97 13.13 40.80
C ASP A 183 -5.46 12.72 40.69
N ARG A 184 -6.21 12.93 41.78
CA ARG A 184 -7.60 12.48 41.91
C ARG A 184 -8.53 13.21 40.93
N HIS A 185 -8.40 14.53 40.78
CA HIS A 185 -9.25 15.30 39.88
C HIS A 185 -8.94 14.96 38.42
N LEU A 186 -7.67 14.77 38.08
CA LEU A 186 -7.27 14.30 36.75
C LEU A 186 -7.87 12.93 36.44
N SER A 187 -7.81 12.00 37.41
CA SER A 187 -8.38 10.65 37.27
C SER A 187 -9.90 10.69 37.06
N GLN A 188 -10.60 11.51 37.84
CA GLN A 188 -12.04 11.73 37.70
C GLN A 188 -12.42 12.39 36.36
N ALA A 189 -11.62 13.34 35.87
CA ALA A 189 -11.86 13.97 34.57
C ALA A 189 -11.63 12.99 33.40
N MET A 190 -10.61 12.14 33.51
CA MET A 190 -10.41 11.05 32.56
C MET A 190 -11.62 10.10 32.55
N ASP A 191 -12.16 9.75 33.72
CA ASP A 191 -13.38 8.93 33.82
C ASP A 191 -14.60 9.61 33.21
N ALA A 192 -14.80 10.91 33.45
CA ALA A 192 -15.89 11.68 32.87
C ALA A 192 -15.80 11.70 31.33
N MET A 193 -14.61 11.97 30.79
CA MET A 193 -14.37 11.92 29.34
C MET A 193 -14.63 10.52 28.75
N ARG A 194 -14.22 9.46 29.47
CA ARG A 194 -14.47 8.06 29.12
C ARG A 194 -15.95 7.66 29.15
N ARG A 195 -16.83 8.45 29.76
CA ARG A 195 -18.29 8.22 29.74
C ARG A 195 -18.95 8.93 28.57
N VAL A 196 -18.67 10.24 28.41
CA VAL A 196 -19.37 11.07 27.41
C VAL A 196 -18.99 10.70 25.97
N CYS A 197 -17.71 10.39 25.71
CA CYS A 197 -17.24 10.11 24.35
C CYS A 197 -17.84 8.85 23.73
N PRO A 198 -17.85 7.67 24.39
CA PRO A 198 -18.46 6.48 23.81
C PRO A 198 -20.00 6.52 23.85
N GLU A 199 -20.62 7.20 24.83
CA GLU A 199 -22.08 7.40 24.87
C GLU A 199 -22.60 8.01 23.55
N ILE A 200 -21.86 8.98 23.01
CA ILE A 200 -22.19 9.63 21.73
C ILE A 200 -21.66 8.79 20.55
N GLY A 201 -20.35 8.53 20.53
CA GLY A 201 -19.65 8.09 19.32
C GLY A 201 -19.58 6.58 19.11
N PHE A 202 -19.76 5.75 20.14
CA PHE A 202 -19.58 4.31 20.02
C PHE A 202 -20.90 3.60 19.69
N VAL A 203 -20.87 2.80 18.62
CA VAL A 203 -22.01 1.97 18.21
C VAL A 203 -21.61 0.50 18.31
N ASN A 204 -22.18 -0.21 19.29
CA ASN A 204 -21.96 -1.64 19.46
C ASN A 204 -22.33 -2.41 18.18
N GLU A 205 -21.68 -3.55 17.91
CA GLU A 205 -21.85 -4.38 16.71
C GLU A 205 -21.40 -3.77 15.37
N VAL A 206 -21.25 -2.45 15.31
CA VAL A 206 -20.87 -1.76 14.08
C VAL A 206 -19.42 -1.28 14.13
N SER A 207 -19.02 -0.63 15.22
CA SER A 207 -17.80 0.16 15.29
C SER A 207 -16.53 -0.62 14.93
N ILE A 208 -15.64 0.05 14.19
CA ILE A 208 -14.25 -0.37 14.03
C ILE A 208 -13.40 0.45 14.99
N ALA A 209 -13.00 -0.17 16.10
CA ALA A 209 -12.18 0.40 17.16
C ALA A 209 -10.69 0.32 16.79
N SER A 210 -10.11 1.44 16.36
CA SER A 210 -8.66 1.56 16.18
C SER A 210 -8.02 1.85 17.54
N LEU A 211 -7.36 0.83 18.11
CA LEU A 211 -6.67 0.92 19.40
C LEU A 211 -5.17 1.12 19.14
N ASP A 212 -4.60 2.17 19.74
CA ASP A 212 -3.17 2.43 19.66
C ASP A 212 -2.65 3.27 20.83
N ASP A 213 -1.32 3.39 20.94
CA ASP A 213 -0.64 4.27 21.88
C ASP A 213 -0.31 5.66 21.28
N ASP A 214 -0.55 6.71 22.06
CA ASP A 214 0.04 8.04 21.83
C ASP A 214 1.01 8.40 22.96
N LEU A 215 2.27 8.61 22.59
CA LEU A 215 3.31 9.03 23.52
C LEU A 215 3.24 10.54 23.73
N LEU A 216 2.78 10.95 24.91
CA LEU A 216 2.73 12.33 25.34
C LEU A 216 4.15 12.76 25.70
N ARG A 217 4.80 13.59 24.87
CA ARG A 217 6.23 13.95 24.93
C ARG A 217 6.63 14.83 26.13
N LEU A 218 6.11 14.54 27.32
CA LEU A 218 6.36 15.24 28.58
C LEU A 218 7.66 14.68 29.20
N ARG A 219 8.75 15.44 29.05
CA ARG A 219 10.10 15.01 29.45
C ARG A 219 10.51 15.41 30.86
N SER A 220 9.79 16.34 31.50
CA SER A 220 10.08 16.80 32.87
C SER A 220 10.20 15.64 33.86
N LYS A 221 11.04 15.78 34.89
CA LYS A 221 11.08 14.86 36.05
C LYS A 221 9.78 14.93 36.85
N SER A 222 9.09 16.08 36.87
CA SER A 222 7.81 16.24 37.57
C SER A 222 6.66 15.41 37.03
N VAL A 223 6.85 14.71 35.90
CA VAL A 223 5.91 13.68 35.43
C VAL A 223 5.91 12.46 36.36
N ASP A 224 7.06 12.14 36.95
CA ASP A 224 7.20 10.98 37.83
C ASP A 224 6.31 11.13 39.07
N ASP A 225 6.20 12.35 39.59
CA ASP A 225 5.36 12.70 40.75
C ASP A 225 3.86 12.49 40.49
N LEU A 226 3.42 12.38 39.24
CA LEU A 226 2.01 12.15 38.87
C LEU A 226 1.61 10.66 38.87
N GLY A 227 2.53 9.75 39.20
CA GLY A 227 2.22 8.32 39.25
C GLY A 227 2.07 7.64 37.89
N LEU A 228 2.48 8.30 36.81
CA LEU A 228 2.28 7.82 35.44
C LEU A 228 3.42 6.92 34.96
N THR A 229 3.08 5.93 34.14
CA THR A 229 4.05 5.11 33.41
C THR A 229 4.67 5.91 32.28
N ARG A 230 6.00 5.98 32.25
CA ARG A 230 6.76 6.64 31.19
C ARG A 230 7.54 5.61 30.39
N THR A 231 7.52 5.77 29.07
CA THR A 231 8.24 4.87 28.17
C THR A 231 9.16 5.68 27.27
N ARG A 232 10.36 5.17 27.05
CA ARG A 232 11.31 5.73 26.08
C ARG A 232 11.16 4.96 24.77
N ASN A 233 10.70 5.65 23.74
CA ASN A 233 10.65 5.14 22.39
C ASN A 233 11.64 5.94 21.53
N PRO A 234 12.67 5.31 20.93
CA PRO A 234 13.67 6.00 20.11
C PRO A 234 13.08 6.88 18.99
N ALA A 235 11.95 6.48 18.39
CA ALA A 235 11.29 7.20 17.32
C ALA A 235 10.24 8.22 17.83
N LYS A 236 9.45 7.85 18.86
CA LYS A 236 8.33 8.66 19.35
C LYS A 236 8.73 9.67 20.45
N GLY A 237 9.83 9.44 21.18
CA GLY A 237 10.34 10.30 22.27
C GLY A 237 10.28 9.65 23.67
N PHE A 238 10.23 10.46 24.73
CA PHE A 238 10.09 10.00 26.12
C PHE A 238 8.94 10.74 26.81
N GLY A 239 8.09 10.02 27.53
CA GLY A 239 6.99 10.59 28.32
C GLY A 239 5.89 9.56 28.62
N PRO A 240 4.75 10.01 29.19
CA PRO A 240 3.61 9.14 29.48
C PRO A 240 2.97 8.53 28.24
N VAL A 241 2.45 7.31 28.40
CA VAL A 241 1.73 6.59 27.34
C VAL A 241 0.22 6.74 27.54
N GLN A 242 -0.45 7.35 26.56
CA GLN A 242 -1.90 7.40 26.47
C GLN A 242 -2.38 6.29 25.52
N HIS A 243 -3.09 5.30 26.04
CA HIS A 243 -3.75 4.29 25.22
C HIS A 243 -5.14 4.79 24.85
N GLY A 244 -5.49 4.83 23.56
CA GLY A 244 -6.76 5.39 23.10
C GLY A 244 -7.44 4.57 22.03
N ILE A 245 -8.75 4.78 21.90
CA ILE A 245 -9.58 4.18 20.86
C ILE A 245 -10.26 5.28 20.05
N VAL A 246 -10.17 5.17 18.73
CA VAL A 246 -10.90 5.99 17.76
C VAL A 246 -11.83 5.09 16.95
N SER A 247 -13.08 5.53 16.73
CA SER A 247 -13.94 4.91 15.72
C SER A 247 -13.42 5.31 14.35
N LEU A 248 -12.97 4.34 13.57
CA LEU A 248 -12.31 4.59 12.30
C LEU A 248 -13.21 5.33 11.29
N VAL A 249 -14.47 4.91 11.17
CA VAL A 249 -15.37 5.40 10.11
C VAL A 249 -16.00 6.75 10.46
N THR A 250 -16.13 7.06 11.75
CA THR A 250 -16.60 8.37 12.20
C THR A 250 -15.44 9.36 12.37
N GLY A 251 -14.26 8.87 12.75
CA GLY A 251 -13.11 9.66 13.17
C GLY A 251 -13.20 10.16 14.63
N LEU A 252 -14.27 9.85 15.35
CA LEU A 252 -14.47 10.27 16.73
C LEU A 252 -13.53 9.51 17.66
N PHE A 253 -12.95 10.27 18.59
CA PHE A 253 -12.23 9.71 19.72
C PHE A 253 -13.23 9.14 20.72
N LEU A 254 -13.13 7.85 21.02
CA LEU A 254 -14.10 7.15 21.84
C LEU A 254 -13.70 7.11 23.31
N CYS A 255 -12.45 6.79 23.63
CA CYS A 255 -11.97 6.77 25.00
C CYS A 255 -10.45 6.69 25.05
N SER A 256 -9.87 7.03 26.21
CA SER A 256 -8.45 6.74 26.49
C SER A 256 -8.15 6.62 27.97
N HIS A 257 -6.98 6.08 28.25
CA HIS A 257 -6.40 6.01 29.57
C HIS A 257 -4.91 6.32 29.51
N VAL A 258 -4.43 7.19 30.39
CA VAL A 258 -2.99 7.45 30.55
C VAL A 258 -2.49 6.47 31.60
N ALA A 259 -1.64 5.53 31.19
CA ALA A 259 -1.26 4.41 32.04
C ALA A 259 -0.56 4.91 33.33
N SER A 260 -1.05 4.43 34.47
CA SER A 260 -0.44 4.59 35.78
C SER A 260 0.68 3.57 35.98
N ARG A 261 1.57 3.81 36.94
CA ARG A 261 2.63 2.86 37.29
C ARG A 261 2.03 1.53 37.77
N GLY A 262 2.51 0.43 37.19
CA GLY A 262 2.07 -0.93 37.54
C GLY A 262 0.89 -1.45 36.74
N GLU A 263 0.21 -0.61 35.95
CA GLU A 263 -0.86 -1.10 35.07
C GLU A 263 -0.30 -1.84 33.85
N THR A 264 -0.85 -3.01 33.58
CA THR A 264 -0.54 -3.77 32.37
C THR A 264 -1.39 -3.29 31.19
N VAL A 265 -0.99 -3.65 29.97
CA VAL A 265 -1.80 -3.37 28.75
C VAL A 265 -3.19 -3.99 28.84
N VAL A 266 -3.33 -5.15 29.50
CA VAL A 266 -4.63 -5.83 29.68
C VAL A 266 -5.52 -5.07 30.67
N ASP A 267 -4.95 -4.51 31.73
CA ASP A 267 -5.71 -3.68 32.69
C ASP A 267 -6.25 -2.42 32.01
N VAL A 268 -5.38 -1.74 31.26
CA VAL A 268 -5.76 -0.58 30.46
C VAL A 268 -6.85 -0.95 29.45
N LEU A 269 -6.71 -2.08 28.75
CA LEU A 269 -7.71 -2.54 27.80
C LEU A 269 -9.08 -2.79 28.45
N ARG A 270 -9.12 -3.41 29.63
CA ARG A 270 -10.37 -3.61 30.39
C ARG A 270 -11.01 -2.28 30.79
N ILE A 271 -10.21 -1.28 31.19
CA ILE A 271 -10.72 0.09 31.47
C ILE A 271 -11.36 0.69 30.21
N LEU A 272 -10.69 0.59 29.06
CA LEU A 272 -11.20 1.12 27.80
C LEU A 272 -12.49 0.40 27.36
N MET A 273 -12.52 -0.94 27.43
CA MET A 273 -13.69 -1.75 27.05
C MET A 273 -14.89 -1.53 27.97
N ARG A 274 -14.67 -1.39 29.30
CA ARG A 274 -15.73 -0.97 30.24
C ARG A 274 -16.34 0.36 29.85
N SER A 275 -15.49 1.30 29.46
CA SER A 275 -15.90 2.64 29.04
C SER A 275 -16.73 2.60 27.76
N LEU A 276 -16.31 1.83 26.75
CA LEU A 276 -17.09 1.63 25.52
C LEU A 276 -18.49 1.06 25.81
N CYS A 277 -18.60 0.12 26.75
CA CYS A 277 -19.87 -0.50 27.11
C CYS A 277 -20.70 0.33 28.12
N GLY A 278 -20.13 1.36 28.75
CA GLY A 278 -20.79 2.11 29.82
C GLY A 278 -21.04 1.27 31.09
N VAL A 279 -20.16 0.30 31.39
CA VAL A 279 -20.32 -0.65 32.51
C VAL A 279 -19.20 -0.49 33.55
N SER A 280 -19.45 -0.90 34.79
CA SER A 280 -18.48 -0.79 35.89
C SER A 280 -17.66 -2.07 36.12
N ALA A 281 -18.24 -3.25 35.79
CA ALA A 281 -17.63 -4.55 36.04
C ALA A 281 -17.20 -5.25 34.74
N ASP A 282 -16.06 -5.96 34.79
CA ASP A 282 -15.50 -6.66 33.63
C ASP A 282 -16.42 -7.77 33.09
N SER A 283 -17.19 -8.40 33.97
CA SER A 283 -18.18 -9.44 33.61
C SER A 283 -19.34 -8.92 32.75
N GLN A 284 -19.54 -7.61 32.71
CA GLN A 284 -20.61 -6.97 31.94
C GLN A 284 -20.14 -6.49 30.55
N ILE A 285 -18.84 -6.59 30.24
CA ILE A 285 -18.30 -6.16 28.96
C ILE A 285 -18.80 -7.09 27.85
N LYS A 286 -19.55 -6.53 26.89
CA LYS A 286 -20.07 -7.23 25.72
C LYS A 286 -19.88 -6.37 24.47
N LEU A 287 -19.06 -6.83 23.55
CA LEU A 287 -18.66 -6.14 22.33
C LEU A 287 -18.85 -7.03 21.08
N PRO A 288 -20.02 -7.69 20.90
CA PRO A 288 -20.26 -8.53 19.74
C PRO A 288 -20.05 -7.73 18.46
N GLY A 289 -19.35 -8.29 17.47
CA GLY A 289 -19.21 -7.69 16.13
C GLY A 289 -18.32 -6.45 16.02
N VAL A 290 -17.82 -5.92 17.15
CA VAL A 290 -16.88 -4.78 17.17
C VAL A 290 -15.51 -5.25 16.72
N VAL A 291 -14.92 -4.57 15.74
CA VAL A 291 -13.59 -4.92 15.21
C VAL A 291 -12.52 -4.07 15.90
N PHE A 292 -11.61 -4.71 16.61
CA PHE A 292 -10.42 -4.12 17.19
C PHE A 292 -9.25 -4.24 16.23
N ALA A 293 -8.82 -3.10 15.70
CA ALA A 293 -7.65 -2.97 14.85
C ALA A 293 -6.43 -2.69 15.76
N LEU A 294 -5.50 -3.65 15.82
CA LEU A 294 -4.38 -3.66 16.77
C LEU A 294 -3.01 -3.64 16.06
N ASP A 295 -2.10 -2.76 16.48
CA ASP A 295 -0.70 -2.86 16.08
C ASP A 295 0.02 -4.02 16.80
N ARG A 296 1.20 -4.39 16.31
CA ARG A 296 2.02 -5.50 16.83
C ARG A 296 2.38 -5.40 18.31
N GLY A 297 2.37 -4.20 18.88
CA GLY A 297 2.58 -3.98 20.31
C GLY A 297 1.41 -4.48 21.20
N TYR A 298 0.19 -4.55 20.65
CA TYR A 298 -1.01 -4.97 21.36
C TYR A 298 -1.44 -6.42 21.05
N GLN A 299 -0.77 -7.07 20.09
CA GLN A 299 -1.12 -8.42 19.64
C GLN A 299 -0.48 -9.49 20.55
N SER A 300 -0.90 -9.53 21.82
CA SER A 300 -0.53 -10.60 22.77
C SER A 300 -1.65 -11.64 22.93
N LYS A 301 -1.31 -12.81 23.46
CA LYS A 301 -2.27 -13.89 23.75
C LYS A 301 -3.38 -13.41 24.69
N GLU A 302 -3.03 -12.64 25.72
CA GLU A 302 -3.93 -12.16 26.78
C GLU A 302 -4.87 -11.07 26.24
N VAL A 303 -4.34 -10.12 25.48
CA VAL A 303 -5.16 -9.06 24.83
C VAL A 303 -6.15 -9.68 23.86
N ASN A 304 -5.68 -10.58 22.99
CA ASN A 304 -6.51 -11.25 22.01
C ASN A 304 -7.59 -12.11 22.68
N ARG A 305 -7.25 -12.82 23.75
CA ARG A 305 -8.21 -13.58 24.55
C ARG A 305 -9.27 -12.66 25.16
N GLN A 306 -8.86 -11.58 25.84
CA GLN A 306 -9.78 -10.63 26.48
C GLN A 306 -10.79 -10.04 25.48
N ILE A 307 -10.35 -9.62 24.30
CA ILE A 307 -11.24 -9.04 23.27
C ILE A 307 -12.26 -10.09 22.80
N MET A 308 -11.80 -11.30 22.50
CA MET A 308 -12.67 -12.35 21.96
C MET A 308 -13.63 -12.95 23.00
N GLU A 309 -13.22 -13.05 24.27
CA GLU A 309 -14.10 -13.49 25.36
C GLU A 309 -15.29 -12.54 25.55
N CYS A 310 -15.11 -11.25 25.26
CA CYS A 310 -16.18 -10.24 25.24
C CYS A 310 -16.98 -10.21 23.92
N GLY A 311 -16.70 -11.09 22.96
CA GLY A 311 -17.38 -11.15 21.65
C GLY A 311 -16.79 -10.25 20.57
N GLY A 312 -15.70 -9.53 20.86
CA GLY A 312 -15.00 -8.68 19.91
C GLY A 312 -14.22 -9.47 18.86
N ILE A 313 -13.91 -8.79 17.76
CA ILE A 313 -13.15 -9.33 16.63
C ILE A 313 -11.77 -8.67 16.63
N VAL A 314 -10.71 -9.44 16.44
CA VAL A 314 -9.33 -8.95 16.38
C VAL A 314 -8.88 -8.91 14.93
N ILE A 315 -8.14 -7.86 14.55
CA ILE A 315 -7.35 -7.81 13.32
C ILE A 315 -6.08 -7.00 13.54
N GLY A 316 -4.93 -7.49 13.06
CA GLY A 316 -3.69 -6.74 13.18
C GLY A 316 -2.44 -7.47 12.75
N THR A 317 -1.30 -6.78 12.81
CA THR A 317 0.02 -7.35 12.57
C THR A 317 0.59 -7.97 13.84
N HIS A 318 1.28 -9.09 13.73
CA HIS A 318 1.88 -9.78 14.87
C HIS A 318 3.39 -9.58 14.92
N LYS A 319 3.98 -9.47 16.12
CA LYS A 319 5.44 -9.47 16.29
C LYS A 319 5.98 -10.89 16.12
N ARG A 320 7.29 -11.03 15.89
CA ARG A 320 7.94 -12.34 15.92
C ARG A 320 8.11 -12.76 17.38
N ASP A 321 7.53 -13.90 17.76
CA ASP A 321 7.77 -14.53 19.05
C ASP A 321 7.69 -16.06 18.94
N ARG A 322 7.98 -16.75 20.04
CA ARG A 322 8.05 -18.23 20.11
C ARG A 322 6.67 -18.90 20.20
N SER A 323 5.60 -18.15 20.47
CA SER A 323 4.24 -18.68 20.65
C SER A 323 3.39 -18.63 19.38
N PHE A 324 3.79 -17.80 18.42
CA PHE A 324 3.15 -17.68 17.12
C PHE A 324 3.53 -18.85 16.20
N PRO A 325 2.65 -19.39 15.34
CA PRO A 325 2.95 -20.60 14.56
C PRO A 325 3.94 -20.37 13.40
N PHE A 326 4.31 -19.12 13.14
CA PHE A 326 5.19 -18.73 12.04
C PHE A 326 6.34 -17.83 12.49
N THR A 327 7.48 -17.96 11.82
CA THR A 327 8.62 -17.05 11.98
C THR A 327 9.37 -16.87 10.66
N TYR A 328 10.29 -15.91 10.59
CA TYR A 328 11.17 -15.67 9.44
C TYR A 328 12.45 -14.96 9.87
N GLY A 329 13.52 -15.10 9.07
CA GLY A 329 14.83 -14.48 9.32
C GLY A 329 15.60 -15.01 10.53
N LYS A 330 15.02 -15.95 11.29
CA LYS A 330 15.62 -16.64 12.45
C LYS A 330 15.26 -18.12 12.41
N LEU A 331 16.02 -18.94 13.14
CA LEU A 331 15.67 -20.35 13.33
C LEU A 331 14.34 -20.47 14.08
N GLY A 332 13.45 -21.32 13.58
CA GLY A 332 12.17 -21.63 14.24
C GLY A 332 12.36 -22.53 15.44
N THR A 333 11.45 -22.41 16.41
CA THR A 333 11.34 -23.38 17.51
C THR A 333 10.51 -24.59 17.08
N GLN A 334 10.58 -25.68 17.84
CA GLN A 334 9.80 -26.89 17.57
C GLN A 334 8.30 -26.57 17.47
N GLY A 335 7.67 -26.90 16.34
CA GLY A 335 6.25 -26.61 16.05
C GLY A 335 5.98 -25.29 15.31
N GLN A 336 6.98 -24.43 15.13
CA GLN A 336 6.87 -23.25 14.26
C GLN A 336 7.26 -23.56 12.82
N THR A 337 6.55 -22.95 11.87
CA THR A 337 6.94 -22.97 10.45
C THR A 337 7.78 -21.74 10.12
N VAL A 338 8.99 -21.97 9.60
CA VAL A 338 9.88 -20.90 9.13
C VAL A 338 9.52 -20.54 7.69
N MET A 339 9.23 -19.27 7.45
CA MET A 339 8.93 -18.74 6.13
C MET A 339 10.19 -18.13 5.51
N THR A 340 10.64 -18.67 4.38
CA THR A 340 11.75 -18.10 3.61
C THR A 340 11.33 -16.78 2.97
N GLU A 341 12.10 -15.71 3.18
CA GLU A 341 11.79 -14.38 2.63
C GLU A 341 11.95 -14.30 1.10
N LYS A 342 12.81 -15.16 0.55
CA LYS A 342 12.98 -15.35 -0.90
C LYS A 342 11.93 -16.32 -1.47
N GLY A 343 11.44 -16.01 -2.67
CA GLY A 343 10.50 -16.83 -3.44
C GLY A 343 9.25 -16.06 -3.83
N ALA A 344 8.40 -16.70 -4.62
CA ALA A 344 7.14 -16.13 -5.10
C ALA A 344 6.18 -15.77 -3.96
N LYS A 345 5.25 -14.84 -4.24
CA LYS A 345 4.22 -14.41 -3.29
C LYS A 345 3.45 -15.62 -2.75
N THR A 346 3.29 -15.75 -1.44
CA THR A 346 2.56 -16.90 -0.87
C THR A 346 2.00 -16.58 0.51
N THR A 347 0.95 -17.30 0.89
CA THR A 347 0.35 -17.28 2.23
C THR A 347 0.51 -18.63 2.91
N LYS A 348 0.72 -18.61 4.22
CA LYS A 348 0.64 -19.78 5.09
C LYS A 348 -0.26 -19.43 6.25
N TRP A 349 -1.19 -20.34 6.58
CA TRP A 349 -2.20 -20.11 7.60
C TRP A 349 -2.20 -21.18 8.66
N ALA A 350 -2.52 -20.76 9.87
CA ALA A 350 -2.81 -21.65 10.98
C ALA A 350 -4.02 -21.12 11.74
N THR A 351 -4.80 -22.03 12.32
CA THR A 351 -6.00 -21.69 13.08
C THR A 351 -5.94 -22.25 14.49
N MET A 352 -6.47 -21.50 15.45
CA MET A 352 -6.61 -21.93 16.83
C MET A 352 -8.06 -21.72 17.26
N LYS A 353 -8.70 -22.78 17.75
CA LYS A 353 -10.04 -22.69 18.34
C LYS A 353 -9.91 -22.16 19.76
N ASN A 354 -10.62 -21.08 20.06
CA ASN A 354 -10.77 -20.60 21.44
C ASN A 354 -12.17 -20.99 21.94
N SER A 355 -12.20 -21.90 22.91
CA SER A 355 -13.41 -22.22 23.66
C SER A 355 -13.55 -21.25 24.82
N VAL A 356 -14.48 -20.31 24.71
CA VAL A 356 -14.82 -19.43 25.82
C VAL A 356 -15.82 -20.17 26.72
N SER A 357 -15.41 -20.47 27.95
CA SER A 357 -16.12 -21.36 28.89
C SER A 357 -17.51 -20.86 29.31
N SER A 358 -17.81 -19.58 29.12
CA SER A 358 -19.03 -18.95 29.64
C SER A 358 -20.18 -18.75 28.63
N THR A 359 -19.95 -18.86 27.32
CA THR A 359 -20.96 -18.44 26.31
C THR A 359 -21.31 -19.45 25.22
N LYS A 360 -20.73 -20.66 25.18
CA LYS A 360 -20.84 -21.62 24.04
C LYS A 360 -20.41 -21.04 22.67
N ILE A 361 -19.87 -19.81 22.64
CA ILE A 361 -19.36 -19.19 21.40
C ILE A 361 -17.98 -19.76 21.12
N THR A 362 -17.84 -20.44 19.99
CA THR A 362 -16.55 -20.87 19.47
C THR A 362 -16.06 -19.81 18.48
N SER A 363 -15.04 -19.04 18.89
CA SER A 363 -14.33 -18.15 17.97
C SER A 363 -13.05 -18.84 17.49
N THR A 364 -12.69 -18.60 16.24
CA THR A 364 -11.46 -19.13 15.64
C THR A 364 -10.53 -17.98 15.38
N MET A 365 -9.32 -18.08 15.92
CA MET A 365 -8.23 -17.17 15.61
C MET A 365 -7.43 -17.73 14.43
N CYS A 366 -7.10 -16.87 13.48
CA CYS A 366 -6.36 -17.20 12.27
C CYS A 366 -5.02 -16.43 12.26
N ALA A 367 -3.92 -17.17 12.27
CA ALA A 367 -2.58 -16.65 12.06
C ALA A 367 -2.22 -16.73 10.58
N LEU A 368 -1.61 -15.66 10.06
CA LEU A 368 -1.11 -15.56 8.69
C LEU A 368 0.39 -15.27 8.72
N ALA A 369 1.14 -15.97 7.88
CA ALA A 369 2.42 -15.51 7.36
C ALA A 369 2.31 -15.25 5.85
N TYR A 370 2.60 -14.02 5.44
CA TYR A 370 2.50 -13.57 4.06
C TYR A 370 3.86 -13.15 3.54
N ARG A 371 4.35 -13.83 2.49
CA ARG A 371 5.51 -13.40 1.72
C ARG A 371 5.05 -12.57 0.54
N SER A 372 5.58 -11.35 0.42
CA SER A 372 5.19 -10.40 -0.62
C SER A 372 5.64 -10.80 -2.03
N GLY A 373 6.68 -11.63 -2.12
CA GLY A 373 7.41 -11.92 -3.36
C GLY A 373 8.49 -10.89 -3.69
N LEU A 374 8.67 -9.86 -2.86
CA LEU A 374 9.66 -8.78 -3.02
C LEU A 374 10.75 -8.82 -1.94
N GLY A 375 10.89 -9.96 -1.24
CA GLY A 375 11.86 -10.14 -0.17
C GLY A 375 11.38 -9.73 1.22
N SER A 376 10.08 -9.56 1.44
CA SER A 376 9.51 -9.23 2.76
C SER A 376 8.44 -10.22 3.20
N VAL A 377 8.39 -10.47 4.52
CA VAL A 377 7.38 -11.32 5.17
C VAL A 377 6.63 -10.51 6.24
N VAL A 378 5.31 -10.64 6.26
CA VAL A 378 4.44 -10.00 7.26
C VAL A 378 3.67 -11.08 8.01
N LEU A 379 3.62 -10.95 9.34
CA LEU A 379 2.80 -11.79 10.20
C LEU A 379 1.54 -11.03 10.61
N CYS A 380 0.38 -11.68 10.52
CA CYS A 380 -0.90 -11.10 10.91
C CYS A 380 -1.71 -12.08 11.74
N ASN A 381 -2.61 -11.53 12.56
CA ASN A 381 -3.57 -12.29 13.34
C ASN A 381 -4.97 -11.71 13.14
N THR A 382 -5.98 -12.56 12.98
CA THR A 382 -7.36 -12.14 12.78
C THR A 382 -8.37 -13.16 13.28
N SER A 383 -9.47 -12.71 13.85
CA SER A 383 -10.68 -13.52 14.08
C SER A 383 -11.84 -13.14 13.16
N LEU A 384 -11.60 -12.20 12.23
CA LEU A 384 -12.58 -11.77 11.23
C LEU A 384 -12.69 -12.82 10.11
N LYS A 385 -13.84 -13.51 10.03
CA LYS A 385 -14.07 -14.59 9.06
C LYS A 385 -13.90 -14.16 7.60
N SER A 386 -14.37 -12.95 7.24
CA SER A 386 -14.24 -12.40 5.88
C SER A 386 -12.79 -12.06 5.49
N ALA A 387 -11.86 -12.11 6.44
CA ALA A 387 -10.44 -11.85 6.24
C ALA A 387 -9.56 -13.09 6.50
N GLY A 388 -10.17 -14.27 6.67
CA GLY A 388 -9.48 -15.51 7.01
C GLY A 388 -8.74 -16.17 5.83
N PRO A 389 -8.33 -17.44 5.99
CA PRO A 389 -7.65 -18.21 4.95
C PRO A 389 -8.41 -18.21 3.62
N GLY A 390 -7.67 -18.16 2.51
CA GLY A 390 -8.21 -18.16 1.14
C GLY A 390 -8.78 -16.83 0.67
N LYS A 391 -8.94 -15.81 1.53
CA LYS A 391 -9.54 -14.51 1.15
C LYS A 391 -8.48 -13.52 0.66
N TRP A 392 -8.65 -13.04 -0.57
CA TRP A 392 -7.78 -12.07 -1.23
C TRP A 392 -8.56 -10.84 -1.68
N SER A 393 -7.89 -9.69 -1.68
CA SER A 393 -8.42 -8.42 -2.17
C SER A 393 -7.63 -7.94 -3.38
N TYR A 394 -8.36 -7.64 -4.45
CA TYR A 394 -7.90 -6.92 -5.63
C TYR A 394 -8.17 -5.43 -5.41
N ILE A 395 -7.10 -4.66 -5.26
CA ILE A 395 -7.15 -3.22 -5.05
C ILE A 395 -6.72 -2.55 -6.36
N PRO A 396 -7.63 -1.90 -7.11
CA PRO A 396 -7.31 -1.20 -8.34
C PRO A 396 -6.51 0.10 -8.07
N LEU A 397 -5.83 0.58 -9.10
CA LEU A 397 -5.26 1.92 -9.13
C LEU A 397 -6.39 2.96 -9.21
N PRO A 398 -6.21 4.14 -8.57
CA PRO A 398 -7.13 5.25 -8.80
C PRO A 398 -7.15 5.57 -10.29
N ARG A 399 -8.32 5.49 -10.92
CA ARG A 399 -8.45 5.91 -12.32
C ARG A 399 -8.17 7.41 -12.37
N PRO A 400 -7.31 7.89 -13.29
CA PRO A 400 -7.32 9.30 -13.62
C PRO A 400 -8.76 9.69 -13.98
N GLN A 401 -9.26 10.82 -13.48
CA GLN A 401 -10.46 11.43 -14.06
C GLN A 401 -10.17 11.55 -15.56
N GLN A 402 -10.89 10.78 -16.39
CA GLN A 402 -10.66 10.78 -17.82
C GLN A 402 -10.78 12.22 -18.31
N ALA A 403 -9.67 12.77 -18.81
CA ALA A 403 -9.76 13.82 -19.81
C ALA A 403 -10.61 13.23 -20.94
N HIS A 404 -11.63 13.99 -21.34
CA HIS A 404 -12.63 13.74 -22.38
C HIS A 404 -12.52 12.43 -23.19
N PRO A 405 -13.63 11.69 -23.41
CA PRO A 405 -13.62 10.59 -24.39
C PRO A 405 -13.06 11.11 -25.71
N ASP A 406 -12.00 10.44 -26.20
CA ASP A 406 -11.33 10.78 -27.45
C ASP A 406 -12.39 10.99 -28.54
N MET A 407 -12.46 12.23 -29.04
CA MET A 407 -13.32 12.62 -30.18
C MET A 407 -12.81 12.06 -31.52
N HIS A 408 -11.77 11.22 -31.50
CA HIS A 408 -11.21 10.58 -32.68
C HIS A 408 -11.78 9.16 -32.82
N GLY A 409 -12.30 8.83 -34.01
CA GLY A 409 -12.89 7.52 -34.30
C GLY A 409 -11.95 6.37 -33.92
N ASN A 410 -12.50 5.26 -33.40
CA ASN A 410 -11.71 4.12 -32.94
C ASN A 410 -11.16 3.31 -34.14
N GLU A 411 -10.16 3.82 -34.84
CA GLU A 411 -9.48 3.11 -35.95
C GLU A 411 -8.92 1.75 -35.50
N PHE A 412 -8.56 1.64 -34.22
CA PHE A 412 -8.09 0.41 -33.58
C PHE A 412 -9.20 -0.61 -33.28
N ALA A 413 -10.50 -0.27 -33.41
CA ALA A 413 -11.61 -1.21 -33.17
C ALA A 413 -11.52 -2.46 -34.05
N SER A 414 -10.95 -2.36 -35.25
CA SER A 414 -10.72 -3.50 -36.14
C SER A 414 -9.64 -4.46 -35.63
N PHE A 415 -8.58 -3.92 -35.00
CA PHE A 415 -7.58 -4.71 -34.30
C PHE A 415 -8.13 -5.31 -33.00
N GLU A 416 -8.81 -4.50 -32.19
CA GLU A 416 -9.37 -4.92 -30.90
C GLU A 416 -10.42 -6.03 -31.04
N ARG A 417 -11.13 -6.13 -32.17
CA ARG A 417 -12.03 -7.26 -32.47
C ARG A 417 -11.33 -8.60 -32.70
N ARG A 418 -10.01 -8.60 -32.96
CA ARG A 418 -9.21 -9.81 -33.26
C ARG A 418 -8.43 -10.32 -32.05
N VAL A 419 -8.40 -9.58 -30.95
CA VAL A 419 -7.63 -9.90 -29.74
C VAL A 419 -8.50 -9.75 -28.50
N LEU A 420 -8.13 -10.45 -27.43
CA LEU A 420 -8.66 -10.21 -26.09
C LEU A 420 -7.69 -9.34 -25.31
N ILE A 421 -8.19 -8.26 -24.72
CA ILE A 421 -7.45 -7.42 -23.80
C ILE A 421 -7.56 -8.03 -22.40
N LEU A 422 -6.49 -8.65 -21.92
CA LEU A 422 -6.46 -9.33 -20.62
C LEU A 422 -6.19 -8.37 -19.45
N THR A 423 -5.41 -7.29 -19.67
CA THR A 423 -5.18 -6.24 -18.67
C THR A 423 -5.16 -4.85 -19.31
N GLU A 424 -5.55 -3.82 -18.54
CA GLU A 424 -5.51 -2.42 -19.01
C GLU A 424 -4.09 -1.87 -19.16
N CYS A 425 -3.17 -2.30 -18.29
CA CYS A 425 -1.80 -1.80 -18.24
C CYS A 425 -0.78 -2.94 -18.14
N GLN A 426 0.48 -2.62 -18.46
CA GLN A 426 1.61 -3.49 -18.20
C GLN A 426 2.22 -3.20 -16.83
N ARG A 427 3.04 -4.13 -16.32
CA ARG A 427 3.84 -3.97 -15.10
C ARG A 427 3.03 -3.77 -13.81
N THR A 428 1.73 -4.09 -13.84
CA THR A 428 0.85 -4.13 -12.66
C THR A 428 0.76 -5.55 -12.09
N PRO A 429 0.38 -5.74 -10.81
CA PRO A 429 0.30 -7.06 -10.19
C PRO A 429 -0.58 -8.07 -10.93
N ASP A 430 -1.69 -7.62 -11.50
CA ASP A 430 -2.59 -8.43 -12.32
C ASP A 430 -1.98 -8.76 -13.69
N TRP A 431 -1.22 -7.84 -14.29
CA TRP A 431 -0.43 -8.14 -15.50
C TRP A 431 0.58 -9.26 -15.25
N PHE A 432 1.33 -9.20 -14.14
CA PHE A 432 2.26 -10.27 -13.77
C PHE A 432 1.54 -11.59 -13.52
N LEU A 433 0.41 -11.57 -12.79
CA LEU A 433 -0.38 -12.77 -12.53
C LEU A 433 -0.96 -13.37 -13.80
N MET A 434 -1.61 -12.57 -14.66
CA MET A 434 -2.24 -13.02 -15.91
C MET A 434 -1.24 -13.51 -16.95
N ARG A 435 0.01 -13.05 -16.86
CA ARG A 435 1.14 -13.53 -17.66
C ARG A 435 1.62 -14.92 -17.22
N GLN A 436 1.47 -15.27 -15.95
CA GLN A 436 1.79 -16.62 -15.49
C GLN A 436 0.88 -17.63 -16.20
N PHE A 437 1.41 -18.84 -16.38
CA PHE A 437 0.69 -19.93 -17.03
C PHE A 437 0.36 -19.70 -18.51
N ARG A 438 0.89 -18.63 -19.12
CA ARG A 438 0.84 -18.34 -20.55
C ARG A 438 2.21 -18.37 -21.19
N ILE A 439 2.26 -18.67 -22.48
CA ILE A 439 3.46 -18.57 -23.28
C ILE A 439 3.54 -17.14 -23.79
N THR A 440 4.50 -16.38 -23.27
CA THR A 440 4.91 -15.06 -23.78
C THR A 440 6.21 -15.18 -24.56
N GLY A 441 6.64 -14.12 -25.26
CA GLY A 441 7.86 -14.15 -26.08
C GLY A 441 9.12 -14.65 -25.35
N LEU A 442 9.26 -14.33 -24.05
CA LEU A 442 10.35 -14.86 -23.21
C LEU A 442 10.16 -16.34 -22.85
N VAL A 443 8.93 -16.75 -22.57
CA VAL A 443 8.60 -18.15 -22.24
C VAL A 443 8.83 -19.03 -23.47
N ALA A 444 8.42 -18.56 -24.64
CA ALA A 444 8.58 -19.21 -25.94
C ALA A 444 10.04 -19.60 -26.22
N VAL A 445 10.99 -18.67 -26.09
CA VAL A 445 12.40 -19.00 -26.33
C VAL A 445 12.96 -19.96 -25.28
N GLN A 446 12.55 -19.84 -24.01
CA GLN A 446 13.04 -20.71 -22.95
C GLN A 446 12.54 -22.15 -23.11
N ILE A 447 11.26 -22.34 -23.43
CA ILE A 447 10.69 -23.67 -23.63
C ILE A 447 11.26 -24.35 -24.88
N LEU A 448 11.43 -23.62 -25.98
CA LEU A 448 12.01 -24.16 -27.21
C LEU A 448 13.48 -24.59 -27.02
N ARG A 449 14.26 -23.85 -26.22
CA ARG A 449 15.63 -24.25 -25.85
C ARG A 449 15.65 -25.50 -24.98
N ALA A 450 14.74 -25.60 -24.01
CA ALA A 450 14.65 -26.77 -23.15
C ALA A 450 14.26 -28.03 -23.94
N ILE A 451 13.34 -27.90 -24.88
CA ILE A 451 12.94 -28.99 -25.79
C ILE A 451 14.11 -29.41 -26.70
N ALA A 452 14.85 -28.46 -27.28
CA ALA A 452 16.02 -28.78 -28.11
C ALA A 452 17.07 -29.58 -27.30
N LYS A 453 17.40 -29.13 -26.08
CA LYS A 453 18.35 -29.83 -25.21
C LYS A 453 17.89 -31.23 -24.80
N ALA A 454 16.59 -31.42 -24.60
CA ALA A 454 16.03 -32.74 -24.28
C ALA A 454 16.19 -33.77 -25.42
N SER A 455 16.53 -33.34 -26.64
CA SER A 455 16.84 -34.23 -27.76
C SER A 455 18.31 -34.67 -27.84
N GLU A 456 19.23 -33.93 -27.20
CA GLU A 456 20.69 -34.14 -27.31
C GLU A 456 21.26 -35.11 -26.27
N SER A 457 20.56 -35.36 -25.16
CA SER A 457 20.99 -36.27 -24.08
C SER A 457 19.81 -37.07 -23.52
N PRO A 458 19.47 -38.24 -24.09
CA PRO A 458 18.45 -39.14 -23.56
C PRO A 458 18.83 -39.75 -22.20
N ASP A 459 20.12 -40.01 -21.98
CA ASP A 459 20.62 -40.87 -20.90
C ASP A 459 20.78 -40.14 -19.54
N GLU A 460 20.93 -38.81 -19.50
CA GLU A 460 21.06 -38.06 -18.23
C GLU A 460 19.73 -37.65 -17.59
N LEU A 461 18.60 -37.80 -18.31
CA LEU A 461 17.25 -37.49 -17.83
C LEU A 461 16.56 -38.67 -17.12
N GLU A 462 17.22 -39.85 -17.06
CA GLU A 462 16.69 -41.12 -16.52
C GLU A 462 16.32 -41.08 -15.02
N GLN A 463 16.65 -40.02 -14.27
CA GLN A 463 16.25 -39.90 -12.86
C GLN A 463 14.90 -39.21 -12.65
N THR A 464 14.20 -38.82 -13.72
CA THR A 464 12.83 -38.27 -13.65
C THR A 464 11.85 -39.15 -14.41
N SER A 465 10.70 -39.43 -13.79
CA SER A 465 9.61 -40.32 -14.26
C SER A 465 9.64 -40.64 -15.77
N GLU A 466 9.88 -41.90 -16.12
CA GLU A 466 10.04 -42.44 -17.50
C GLU A 466 8.99 -41.91 -18.51
N SER A 467 7.77 -41.59 -18.04
CA SER A 467 6.66 -41.05 -18.83
C SER A 467 6.89 -39.63 -19.39
N ARG A 468 7.62 -38.72 -18.72
CA ARG A 468 7.75 -37.31 -19.17
C ARG A 468 8.87 -37.13 -20.19
N CYS A 469 9.93 -37.95 -20.09
CA CYS A 469 11.08 -37.88 -21.00
C CYS A 469 10.69 -38.25 -22.44
N SER A 470 9.84 -39.27 -22.63
CA SER A 470 9.35 -39.67 -23.95
C SER A 470 8.50 -38.59 -24.62
N VAL A 471 7.65 -37.88 -23.86
CA VAL A 471 6.84 -36.76 -24.36
C VAL A 471 7.71 -35.63 -24.89
N TYR A 472 8.75 -35.23 -24.15
CA TYR A 472 9.63 -34.14 -24.56
C TYR A 472 10.50 -34.52 -25.77
N HIS A 473 10.95 -35.78 -25.85
CA HIS A 473 11.66 -36.28 -27.01
C HIS A 473 10.78 -36.21 -28.28
N ASN A 474 9.52 -36.67 -28.18
CA ASN A 474 8.56 -36.61 -29.29
C ASN A 474 8.30 -35.16 -29.75
N LEU A 475 8.20 -34.21 -28.82
CA LEU A 475 8.06 -32.78 -29.17
C LEU A 475 9.27 -32.25 -29.95
N ALA A 476 10.48 -32.65 -29.56
CA ALA A 476 11.70 -32.19 -30.21
C ALA A 476 11.86 -32.72 -31.65
N GLN A 477 11.23 -33.85 -31.96
CA GLN A 477 11.17 -34.41 -33.32
C GLN A 477 10.05 -33.84 -34.18
N HIS A 478 9.14 -33.03 -33.61
CA HIS A 478 8.03 -32.46 -34.37
C HIS A 478 8.54 -31.42 -35.38
N THR A 479 8.20 -31.59 -36.66
CA THR A 479 8.70 -30.76 -37.78
C THR A 479 8.47 -29.26 -37.57
N SER A 480 7.27 -28.87 -37.13
CA SER A 480 6.96 -27.46 -36.83
C SER A 480 7.81 -26.88 -35.69
N VAL A 481 8.13 -27.69 -34.66
CA VAL A 481 8.96 -27.24 -33.54
C VAL A 481 10.41 -27.03 -34.01
N GLN A 482 10.94 -27.96 -34.81
CA GLN A 482 12.28 -27.84 -35.40
C GLN A 482 12.38 -26.64 -36.35
N LEU A 483 11.36 -26.39 -37.16
CA LEU A 483 11.32 -25.22 -38.05
C LEU A 483 11.41 -23.91 -37.26
N VAL A 484 10.58 -23.75 -36.22
CA VAL A 484 10.61 -22.56 -35.34
C VAL A 484 11.96 -22.43 -34.64
N GLN A 485 12.54 -23.54 -34.18
CA GLN A 485 13.88 -23.56 -33.58
C GLN A 485 14.96 -23.10 -34.57
N ARG A 486 14.93 -23.52 -35.84
CA ARG A 486 15.89 -23.08 -36.87
C ARG A 486 15.75 -21.59 -37.20
N ILE A 487 14.52 -21.10 -37.35
CA ILE A 487 14.22 -19.67 -37.59
C ILE A 487 14.79 -18.80 -36.46
N LEU A 488 14.58 -19.21 -35.22
CA LEU A 488 15.12 -18.50 -34.05
C LEU A 488 16.64 -18.72 -33.87
N GLY A 489 17.25 -19.67 -34.58
CA GLY A 489 18.66 -20.04 -34.47
C GLY A 489 18.99 -20.79 -33.17
N ILE A 490 18.05 -21.61 -32.68
CA ILE A 490 18.24 -22.54 -31.56
C ILE A 490 18.93 -23.81 -32.09
N LEU A 491 18.42 -24.36 -33.20
CA LEU A 491 19.09 -25.41 -33.96
C LEU A 491 19.90 -24.78 -35.10
N THR A 492 21.12 -25.26 -35.31
CA THR A 492 21.95 -24.91 -36.47
C THR A 492 21.69 -25.86 -37.63
N ASP A 493 21.69 -25.36 -38.87
CA ASP A 493 21.49 -26.17 -40.06
C ASP A 493 22.67 -27.14 -40.24
N SER A 494 22.47 -28.41 -39.87
CA SER A 494 23.34 -29.50 -40.26
C SER A 494 22.89 -30.02 -41.63
N ILE A 495 23.41 -29.41 -42.71
CA ILE A 495 23.37 -30.03 -44.05
C ILE A 495 24.75 -29.91 -44.70
N SER A 496 25.14 -31.03 -45.31
CA SER A 496 26.31 -31.38 -46.12
C SER A 496 27.64 -31.50 -45.40
N GLY A 497 28.10 -32.75 -45.29
CA GLY A 497 29.47 -33.08 -45.00
C GLY A 497 30.39 -32.44 -46.03
N GLU A 498 31.07 -31.39 -45.59
CA GLU A 498 32.45 -31.16 -45.98
C GLU A 498 33.22 -31.14 -44.67
N SER A 499 34.08 -32.14 -44.53
CA SER A 499 35.21 -32.12 -43.62
C SER A 499 35.96 -30.82 -43.85
N ARG A 500 35.64 -29.76 -43.10
CA ARG A 500 36.54 -28.62 -42.97
C ARG A 500 37.76 -29.17 -42.24
N SER A 501 38.75 -29.52 -43.05
CA SER A 501 40.12 -29.72 -42.64
C SER A 501 40.46 -28.71 -41.55
N SER A 502 40.82 -29.22 -40.39
CA SER A 502 41.45 -28.47 -39.32
C SER A 502 42.67 -27.74 -39.89
N ALA A 503 42.52 -26.44 -40.16
CA ALA A 503 43.67 -25.54 -40.13
C ALA A 503 44.07 -25.46 -38.65
N GLY A 504 44.97 -26.35 -38.24
CA GLY A 504 45.56 -26.33 -36.91
C GLY A 504 46.27 -25.01 -36.66
N SER A 505 45.66 -24.16 -35.84
CA SER A 505 46.43 -23.26 -34.99
C SER A 505 46.90 -24.12 -33.82
N GLU A 506 48.15 -24.58 -33.85
CA GLU A 506 48.77 -25.20 -32.68
C GLU A 506 48.57 -24.30 -31.46
N ILE A 507 47.88 -24.82 -30.43
CA ILE A 507 47.73 -24.12 -29.16
C ILE A 507 49.14 -24.06 -28.52
N PRO A 508 49.68 -22.87 -28.20
CA PRO A 508 51.00 -22.74 -27.60
C PRO A 508 51.09 -23.55 -26.29
N SER A 509 52.28 -24.07 -25.97
CA SER A 509 52.50 -24.82 -24.73
C SER A 509 52.15 -23.98 -23.49
N GLU A 510 51.81 -24.64 -22.37
CA GLU A 510 51.39 -23.98 -21.12
C GLU A 510 52.38 -22.90 -20.64
N SER A 511 53.69 -23.15 -20.84
CA SER A 511 54.75 -22.19 -20.49
C SER A 511 54.76 -20.92 -21.36
N ALA A 512 54.29 -21.01 -22.61
CA ALA A 512 54.15 -19.88 -23.53
C ALA A 512 52.89 -19.07 -23.24
N LEU A 513 51.75 -19.75 -22.98
CA LEU A 513 50.50 -19.12 -22.56
C LEU A 513 50.67 -18.36 -21.22
N GLY A 514 51.48 -18.89 -20.31
CA GLY A 514 51.85 -18.24 -19.06
C GLY A 514 52.55 -16.89 -19.22
N LYS A 515 53.19 -16.62 -20.37
CA LYS A 515 53.89 -15.36 -20.65
C LYS A 515 53.02 -14.31 -21.38
N MET A 516 51.88 -14.71 -21.96
CA MET A 516 50.97 -13.83 -22.70
C MET A 516 50.21 -12.86 -21.78
N LYS A 517 49.77 -11.72 -22.33
CA LYS A 517 48.91 -10.78 -21.60
C LYS A 517 47.48 -11.30 -21.54
N ASN A 518 46.74 -10.90 -20.51
CA ASN A 518 45.36 -11.37 -20.30
C ASN A 518 44.44 -11.07 -21.51
N LYS A 519 44.65 -9.93 -22.18
CA LYS A 519 43.91 -9.57 -23.40
C LYS A 519 44.19 -10.49 -24.59
N GLU A 520 45.43 -10.99 -24.71
CA GLU A 520 45.81 -11.93 -25.79
C GLU A 520 45.16 -13.29 -25.54
N LEU A 521 45.15 -13.77 -24.29
CA LEU A 521 44.46 -14.99 -23.90
C LEU A 521 42.95 -14.90 -24.10
N GLN A 522 42.34 -13.75 -23.77
CA GLN A 522 40.92 -13.50 -24.04
C GLN A 522 40.58 -13.49 -25.53
N GLN A 523 41.48 -12.96 -26.37
CA GLN A 523 41.31 -12.96 -27.81
C GLN A 523 41.43 -14.38 -28.37
N MET A 524 42.42 -15.17 -27.90
CA MET A 524 42.54 -16.58 -28.28
C MET A 524 41.33 -17.42 -27.83
N CYS A 525 40.78 -17.19 -26.63
CA CYS A 525 39.54 -17.82 -26.21
C CYS A 525 38.38 -17.43 -27.13
N ARG A 526 38.29 -16.15 -27.53
CA ARG A 526 37.25 -15.65 -28.45
C ARG A 526 37.35 -16.29 -29.83
N ASP A 527 38.56 -16.44 -30.34
CA ASP A 527 38.83 -17.02 -31.67
C ASP A 527 38.52 -18.52 -31.71
N GLN A 528 38.54 -19.20 -30.55
CA GLN A 528 38.13 -20.60 -30.38
C GLN A 528 36.69 -20.78 -29.87
N GLY A 529 35.90 -19.70 -29.76
CA GLY A 529 34.52 -19.77 -29.28
C GLY A 529 34.35 -20.05 -27.78
N LEU A 530 35.41 -19.89 -26.98
CA LEU A 530 35.45 -20.13 -25.53
C LEU A 530 35.12 -18.86 -24.72
N THR A 531 34.62 -19.05 -23.49
CA THR A 531 34.27 -17.96 -22.57
C THR A 531 35.48 -17.07 -22.22
N VAL A 532 35.36 -15.76 -22.51
CA VAL A 532 36.45 -14.75 -22.39
C VAL A 532 36.56 -14.09 -20.99
N SER A 533 35.66 -14.41 -20.06
CA SER A 533 35.70 -13.88 -18.70
C SER A 533 36.49 -14.79 -17.77
N GLY A 534 37.37 -14.24 -16.93
CA GLY A 534 38.12 -15.02 -15.95
C GLY A 534 39.50 -14.45 -15.65
N ASN A 535 40.18 -15.04 -14.67
CA ASN A 535 41.58 -14.74 -14.40
C ASN A 535 42.50 -15.47 -15.40
N LYS A 536 43.78 -15.08 -15.43
CA LYS A 536 44.76 -15.59 -16.41
C LYS A 536 44.87 -17.12 -16.39
N ARG A 537 44.78 -17.73 -15.21
CA ARG A 537 44.91 -19.19 -15.03
C ARG A 537 43.71 -19.94 -15.60
N GLU A 538 42.52 -19.38 -15.42
CA GLU A 538 41.27 -19.92 -15.99
C GLU A 538 41.25 -19.85 -17.53
N LEU A 539 41.74 -18.75 -18.12
CA LEU A 539 41.83 -18.61 -19.57
C LEU A 539 42.85 -19.58 -20.19
N ILE A 540 44.01 -19.76 -19.54
CA ILE A 540 45.03 -20.73 -19.97
C ILE A 540 44.50 -22.17 -19.86
N SER A 541 43.83 -22.50 -18.75
CA SER A 541 43.24 -23.83 -18.57
C SER A 541 42.16 -24.12 -19.63
N ARG A 542 41.34 -23.13 -20.00
CA ARG A 542 40.34 -23.28 -21.07
C ARG A 542 40.96 -23.46 -22.45
N LEU A 543 42.07 -22.78 -22.73
CA LEU A 543 42.78 -22.93 -23.99
C LEU A 543 43.46 -24.30 -24.13
N LEU A 544 43.93 -24.88 -23.03
CA LEU A 544 44.62 -26.18 -23.04
C LEU A 544 43.66 -27.38 -22.94
N ASN A 545 42.59 -27.26 -22.16
CA ASN A 545 41.75 -28.40 -21.78
C ASN A 545 40.30 -28.30 -22.29
N GLY A 546 39.95 -27.25 -23.05
CA GLY A 546 38.56 -26.94 -23.37
C GLY A 546 37.80 -26.38 -22.16
N GLU A 547 36.50 -26.13 -22.28
CA GLU A 547 35.68 -25.66 -21.14
C GLU A 547 35.64 -26.73 -20.02
N SER A 548 36.52 -26.58 -19.03
CA SER A 548 36.42 -27.32 -17.77
C SER A 548 35.43 -26.61 -16.85
N ASP A 549 34.24 -27.22 -16.73
CA ASP A 549 33.12 -26.85 -15.87
C ASP A 549 33.50 -26.82 -14.38
N THR A 550 34.23 -25.80 -13.94
CA THR A 550 34.62 -25.67 -12.52
C THR A 550 34.13 -24.40 -11.86
N ASN A 551 33.42 -23.52 -12.57
CA ASN A 551 32.80 -22.32 -11.96
C ASN A 551 31.39 -21.99 -12.50
N SER A 552 30.68 -22.96 -13.10
CA SER A 552 29.27 -22.78 -13.45
C SER A 552 28.39 -23.14 -12.25
N THR A 553 27.59 -22.19 -11.77
CA THR A 553 26.35 -22.47 -11.05
C THR A 553 25.65 -23.60 -11.83
N LYS A 554 25.62 -24.82 -11.27
CA LYS A 554 24.99 -26.03 -11.81
C LYS A 554 24.10 -25.73 -13.01
N ASN A 555 24.65 -25.90 -14.22
CA ASN A 555 23.86 -25.94 -15.45
C ASN A 555 23.15 -27.31 -15.50
N THR A 556 22.31 -27.59 -14.49
CA THR A 556 21.41 -28.74 -14.53
C THR A 556 20.51 -28.53 -15.74
N ILE A 557 20.46 -29.51 -16.64
CA ILE A 557 19.53 -29.52 -17.77
C ILE A 557 18.12 -29.36 -17.18
N LYS A 558 17.48 -28.21 -17.43
CA LYS A 558 16.12 -27.98 -16.96
C LYS A 558 15.17 -28.71 -17.88
N SER A 559 14.33 -29.58 -17.31
CA SER A 559 13.20 -30.16 -18.03
C SER A 559 12.33 -29.04 -18.65
N PRO A 560 11.64 -29.27 -19.77
CA PRO A 560 10.70 -28.30 -20.34
C PRO A 560 9.72 -27.71 -19.31
N ALA A 561 9.19 -28.53 -18.40
CA ALA A 561 8.31 -28.04 -17.35
C ALA A 561 9.04 -27.15 -16.30
N ALA A 562 10.26 -27.50 -15.90
CA ALA A 562 11.09 -26.66 -15.04
C ALA A 562 11.46 -25.33 -15.71
N ALA A 563 11.63 -25.33 -17.04
CA ALA A 563 11.85 -24.12 -17.82
C ALA A 563 10.60 -23.21 -17.81
N LEU A 564 9.39 -23.77 -17.96
CA LEU A 564 8.14 -23.02 -17.84
C LEU A 564 7.99 -22.39 -16.44
N LEU A 565 8.20 -23.17 -15.37
CA LEU A 565 8.13 -22.67 -14.00
C LEU A 565 9.16 -21.56 -13.74
N SER A 566 10.39 -21.73 -14.22
CA SER A 566 11.44 -20.70 -14.14
C SER A 566 11.06 -19.42 -14.89
N ALA A 567 10.32 -19.53 -16.01
CA ALA A 567 9.88 -18.39 -16.80
C ALA A 567 8.68 -17.65 -16.20
N TRP A 568 7.75 -18.38 -15.57
CA TRP A 568 6.55 -17.80 -14.93
C TRP A 568 6.83 -17.22 -13.54
N PHE A 569 7.78 -17.81 -12.81
CA PHE A 569 8.19 -17.37 -11.47
C PHE A 569 9.59 -16.79 -11.54
N LEU A 570 9.70 -15.56 -12.05
CA LEU A 570 10.96 -14.84 -12.11
C LEU A 570 11.30 -14.24 -10.74
N ALA A 571 12.58 -14.31 -10.37
CA ALA A 571 13.07 -13.51 -9.26
C ALA A 571 12.90 -12.01 -9.59
N PRO A 572 12.54 -11.17 -8.60
CA PRO A 572 12.49 -9.71 -8.81
C PRO A 572 13.90 -9.21 -9.16
N ILE A 573 14.12 -8.85 -10.42
CA ILE A 573 15.37 -8.27 -10.89
C ILE A 573 15.06 -6.84 -11.35
N SER A 574 15.70 -5.86 -10.73
CA SER A 574 15.61 -4.46 -11.12
C SER A 574 17.03 -3.91 -11.25
N SER A 575 17.52 -3.76 -12.47
CA SER A 575 18.79 -3.09 -12.76
C SER A 575 18.58 -1.63 -13.15
N THR A 576 19.64 -0.81 -13.03
CA THR A 576 19.64 0.56 -13.54
C THR A 576 19.35 0.61 -15.04
N ASP A 577 19.89 -0.35 -15.80
CA ASP A 577 19.66 -0.49 -17.24
C ASP A 577 18.16 -0.66 -17.56
N MET A 578 17.45 -1.49 -16.79
CA MET A 578 16.00 -1.69 -16.95
C MET A 578 15.18 -0.44 -16.63
N LYS A 579 15.56 0.30 -15.58
CA LYS A 579 14.89 1.56 -15.20
C LYS A 579 15.07 2.63 -16.29
N VAL A 580 16.26 2.74 -16.87
CA VAL A 580 16.55 3.65 -17.98
C VAL A 580 15.72 3.26 -19.20
N GLY A 581 15.70 1.97 -19.57
CA GLY A 581 14.87 1.48 -20.67
C GLY A 581 13.40 1.83 -20.51
N SER A 582 12.82 1.54 -19.33
CA SER A 582 11.41 1.81 -19.02
C SER A 582 11.04 3.29 -19.16
N LYS A 583 11.94 4.20 -18.72
CA LYS A 583 11.72 5.65 -18.88
C LYS A 583 11.91 6.15 -20.30
N ASN A 584 12.64 5.41 -21.14
CA ASN A 584 12.98 5.83 -22.49
C ASN A 584 11.92 5.38 -23.53
N GLU A 585 11.03 4.45 -23.18
CA GLU A 585 9.95 3.95 -24.05
C GLU A 585 9.10 5.09 -24.63
N GLU A 586 8.68 6.06 -23.82
CA GLU A 586 7.89 7.22 -24.26
C GLU A 586 8.68 8.16 -25.20
N ASN A 587 9.99 8.32 -24.94
CA ASN A 587 10.86 9.09 -25.82
C ASN A 587 11.05 8.42 -27.19
N ILE A 588 11.08 7.09 -27.21
CA ILE A 588 11.18 6.31 -28.44
C ILE A 588 9.84 6.41 -29.20
N CYS A 589 8.72 6.08 -28.55
CA CYS A 589 7.38 6.10 -29.15
C CYS A 589 7.07 7.44 -29.85
N SER A 590 7.36 8.56 -29.19
CA SER A 590 7.16 9.92 -29.77
C SER A 590 8.04 10.25 -30.98
N ARG A 591 9.14 9.53 -31.22
CA ARG A 591 10.13 9.82 -32.28
C ARG A 591 10.16 8.79 -33.40
N VAL A 592 9.69 7.57 -33.16
CA VAL A 592 9.64 6.49 -34.16
C VAL A 592 8.88 6.90 -35.43
N PRO A 593 7.72 7.58 -35.38
CA PRO A 593 7.01 8.01 -36.60
C PRO A 593 7.89 8.84 -37.55
N ARG A 594 8.55 9.87 -37.01
CA ARG A 594 9.46 10.74 -37.80
C ARG A 594 10.69 9.97 -38.31
N PHE A 595 11.20 9.05 -37.51
CA PHE A 595 12.35 8.24 -37.92
C PHE A 595 11.99 7.33 -39.10
N ILE A 596 10.85 6.64 -39.04
CA ILE A 596 10.40 5.72 -40.09
C ILE A 596 10.09 6.48 -41.37
N GLU A 597 9.37 7.61 -41.29
CA GLU A 597 9.04 8.45 -42.46
C GLU A 597 10.31 8.98 -43.17
N ALA A 598 11.36 9.32 -42.40
CA ALA A 598 12.60 9.83 -42.97
C ALA A 598 13.53 8.76 -43.59
N HIS A 599 13.32 7.48 -43.28
CA HIS A 599 14.26 6.41 -43.66
C HIS A 599 13.58 5.22 -44.40
N SER A 600 12.28 5.30 -44.69
CA SER A 600 11.53 4.20 -45.31
C SER A 600 10.34 4.69 -46.13
N ASP A 601 9.64 3.76 -46.78
CA ASP A 601 8.39 3.99 -47.52
C ASP A 601 7.13 3.88 -46.62
N PHE A 602 7.30 3.87 -45.30
CA PHE A 602 6.21 3.72 -44.34
C PHE A 602 5.94 5.00 -43.57
N ARG A 603 4.69 5.20 -43.17
CA ARG A 603 4.27 6.27 -42.26
C ARG A 603 3.38 5.70 -41.16
N ILE A 604 3.72 5.98 -39.92
CA ILE A 604 2.86 5.67 -38.77
C ILE A 604 1.79 6.76 -38.67
N LEU A 605 0.52 6.35 -38.75
CA LEU A 605 -0.63 7.23 -38.61
C LEU A 605 -1.01 7.44 -37.15
N GLN A 606 -1.05 6.34 -36.39
CA GLN A 606 -1.42 6.35 -34.97
C GLN A 606 -0.74 5.19 -34.24
N THR A 607 -0.45 5.37 -32.95
CA THR A 607 0.01 4.32 -32.04
C THR A 607 -0.94 4.18 -30.85
N LYS A 608 -1.05 2.97 -30.30
CA LYS A 608 -1.81 2.71 -29.09
C LYS A 608 -1.11 1.66 -28.23
N SER A 609 -0.92 1.99 -26.95
CA SER A 609 -0.35 1.08 -25.95
C SER A 609 -1.41 0.17 -25.38
N TYR A 610 -1.04 -1.08 -25.07
CA TYR A 610 -1.92 -2.07 -24.47
C TYR A 610 -1.24 -2.76 -23.29
N GLY A 611 -2.03 -3.37 -22.40
CA GLY A 611 -1.54 -4.26 -21.35
C GLY A 611 -1.12 -5.63 -21.88
N LEU A 612 -1.68 -6.69 -21.30
CA LEU A 612 -1.52 -8.05 -21.81
C LEU A 612 -2.65 -8.37 -22.79
N LEU A 613 -2.28 -8.95 -23.93
CA LEU A 613 -3.20 -9.36 -25.00
C LEU A 613 -3.10 -10.85 -25.26
N CYS A 614 -4.15 -11.47 -25.78
CA CYS A 614 -4.08 -12.81 -26.37
C CYS A 614 -5.02 -12.97 -27.57
N CYS A 615 -4.79 -13.99 -28.38
CA CYS A 615 -5.73 -14.43 -29.40
C CYS A 615 -6.92 -15.15 -28.72
N PRO A 616 -8.19 -14.88 -29.11
CA PRO A 616 -9.36 -15.50 -28.50
C PRO A 616 -9.36 -17.04 -28.56
N GLU A 617 -8.87 -17.60 -29.66
CA GLU A 617 -8.81 -19.04 -29.93
C GLU A 617 -7.60 -19.71 -29.27
N GLU A 618 -6.53 -18.94 -29.03
CA GLU A 618 -5.24 -19.44 -28.53
C GLU A 618 -4.89 -18.74 -27.21
N ARG A 619 -5.78 -18.79 -26.22
CA ARG A 619 -5.64 -18.05 -24.94
C ARG A 619 -4.36 -18.36 -24.15
N TYR A 620 -3.69 -19.46 -24.45
CA TYR A 620 -2.41 -19.84 -23.86
C TYR A 620 -1.22 -19.07 -24.44
N LEU A 621 -1.36 -18.47 -25.62
CA LEU A 621 -0.41 -17.52 -26.21
C LEU A 621 -0.79 -16.10 -25.80
N ALA A 622 0.07 -15.44 -25.05
CA ALA A 622 -0.16 -14.04 -24.68
C ALA A 622 1.04 -13.17 -25.00
N PHE A 623 0.77 -11.94 -25.36
CA PHE A 623 1.78 -10.99 -25.79
C PHE A 623 1.52 -9.62 -25.18
N SER A 624 2.59 -8.87 -24.97
CA SER A 624 2.56 -7.49 -24.50
C SER A 624 3.53 -6.73 -25.38
N PRO A 625 3.05 -6.17 -26.51
CA PRO A 625 3.87 -5.30 -27.34
C PRO A 625 4.12 -3.98 -26.60
N ASP A 626 5.17 -3.24 -26.94
CA ASP A 626 5.33 -1.90 -26.38
C ASP A 626 4.22 -0.97 -26.91
N ASP A 627 3.95 -1.04 -28.22
CA ASP A 627 2.80 -0.39 -28.87
C ASP A 627 2.29 -1.20 -30.07
N ILE A 628 1.05 -0.94 -30.49
CA ILE A 628 0.54 -1.30 -31.82
C ILE A 628 0.41 -0.02 -32.65
N ALA A 629 0.91 -0.06 -33.88
CA ALA A 629 0.83 1.05 -34.83
C ALA A 629 -0.14 0.74 -35.97
N LEU A 630 -0.91 1.75 -36.38
CA LEU A 630 -1.53 1.80 -37.69
C LEU A 630 -0.55 2.46 -38.67
N VAL A 631 -0.12 1.70 -39.67
CA VAL A 631 0.93 2.08 -40.61
C VAL A 631 0.36 2.11 -42.02
N THR A 632 0.73 3.12 -42.81
CA THR A 632 0.46 3.15 -44.24
C THR A 632 1.74 3.07 -45.03
N ARG A 633 1.71 2.38 -46.17
CA ARG A 633 2.81 2.39 -47.15
C ARG A 633 2.56 3.50 -48.16
N LEU A 634 3.50 4.43 -48.32
CA LEU A 634 3.31 5.61 -49.17
C LEU A 634 3.19 5.25 -50.66
N SER A 635 3.89 4.20 -51.11
CA SER A 635 3.83 3.75 -52.50
C SER A 635 2.51 3.10 -52.93
N SER A 636 1.81 2.39 -52.03
CA SER A 636 0.56 1.69 -52.34
C SER A 636 -0.69 2.28 -51.68
N ASN A 637 -0.50 3.18 -50.70
CA ASN A 637 -1.54 3.74 -49.84
C ASN A 637 -2.34 2.68 -49.04
N ASP A 638 -1.78 1.48 -48.89
CA ASP A 638 -2.38 0.42 -48.07
C ASP A 638 -2.05 0.63 -46.60
N SER A 639 -3.05 0.45 -45.74
CA SER A 639 -2.90 0.56 -44.29
C SER A 639 -2.99 -0.80 -43.60
N PHE A 640 -2.11 -1.04 -42.64
CA PHE A 640 -2.01 -2.28 -41.88
C PHE A 640 -1.60 -2.01 -40.42
N PHE A 641 -1.83 -3.00 -39.55
CA PHE A 641 -1.39 -2.93 -38.15
C PHE A 641 -0.04 -3.61 -37.98
N ALA A 642 0.84 -3.01 -37.18
CA ALA A 642 2.15 -3.56 -36.88
C ALA A 642 2.49 -3.50 -35.39
N VAL A 643 3.25 -4.50 -34.91
CA VAL A 643 3.87 -4.46 -33.57
C VAL A 643 4.99 -3.41 -33.56
N LEU A 644 5.09 -2.63 -32.49
CA LEU A 644 6.31 -1.89 -32.15
C LEU A 644 6.97 -2.52 -30.92
N GLU A 645 8.26 -2.81 -31.04
CA GLU A 645 9.09 -3.35 -29.95
C GLU A 645 10.34 -2.48 -29.79
N TYR A 646 10.57 -1.94 -28.59
CA TYR A 646 11.60 -0.97 -28.28
C TYR A 646 12.73 -1.60 -27.45
N LYS A 647 13.97 -1.37 -27.88
CA LYS A 647 15.17 -1.84 -27.17
C LYS A 647 16.12 -0.69 -26.91
N THR A 648 16.18 -0.26 -25.66
CA THR A 648 17.15 0.74 -25.21
C THR A 648 18.48 0.08 -24.85
N LYS A 649 19.57 0.53 -25.50
CA LYS A 649 20.95 0.16 -25.19
C LYS A 649 21.56 1.22 -24.28
N THR A 650 21.96 0.81 -23.08
CA THR A 650 22.49 1.71 -22.04
C THR A 650 24.00 1.69 -21.92
N ARG A 651 24.67 0.70 -22.53
CA ARG A 651 26.14 0.52 -22.46
C ARG A 651 26.78 0.87 -23.80
N GLY A 652 27.91 1.58 -23.76
CA GLY A 652 28.64 2.05 -24.95
C GLY A 652 28.91 0.94 -25.97
N ASN A 653 29.44 -0.20 -25.53
CA ASN A 653 29.69 -1.36 -26.39
C ASN A 653 28.44 -1.88 -27.13
N THR A 654 27.27 -1.90 -26.45
CA THR A 654 26.02 -2.34 -27.08
C THR A 654 25.47 -1.29 -28.04
N VAL A 655 25.64 -0.01 -27.74
CA VAL A 655 25.31 1.10 -28.67
C VAL A 655 26.18 1.01 -29.93
N ASP A 656 27.49 0.79 -29.78
CA ASP A 656 28.43 0.70 -30.90
C ASP A 656 28.15 -0.52 -31.78
N THR A 657 27.80 -1.66 -31.18
CA THR A 657 27.33 -2.84 -31.93
C THR A 657 26.13 -2.51 -32.80
N GLU A 658 25.11 -1.82 -32.26
CA GLU A 658 23.93 -1.45 -33.05
C GLU A 658 24.26 -0.42 -34.15
N ARG A 659 25.18 0.52 -33.89
CA ARG A 659 25.67 1.48 -34.89
C ARG A 659 26.40 0.78 -36.04
N ASN A 660 27.27 -0.17 -35.73
CA ASN A 660 28.00 -0.94 -36.74
C ASN A 660 27.03 -1.75 -37.63
N ILE A 661 25.97 -2.31 -37.05
CA ILE A 661 24.92 -2.97 -37.83
C ILE A 661 24.17 -1.95 -38.70
N ALA A 662 23.84 -0.77 -38.17
CA ALA A 662 23.19 0.30 -38.94
C ALA A 662 24.03 0.79 -40.12
N VAL A 663 25.37 0.85 -39.97
CA VAL A 663 26.29 1.17 -41.07
C VAL A 663 26.28 0.08 -42.14
N ARG A 664 26.29 -1.19 -41.73
CA ARG A 664 26.35 -2.33 -42.66
C ARG A 664 25.03 -2.60 -43.38
N CYS A 665 23.91 -2.45 -42.68
CA CYS A 665 22.59 -2.90 -43.15
C CYS A 665 21.61 -1.74 -43.39
N GLY A 666 22.03 -0.50 -43.15
CA GLY A 666 21.17 0.68 -43.20
C GLY A 666 20.51 0.99 -41.85
N LYS A 667 20.08 2.25 -41.69
CA LYS A 667 19.30 2.72 -40.52
C LYS A 667 17.89 2.14 -40.49
N PHE A 668 17.36 1.74 -41.65
CA PHE A 668 16.11 1.02 -41.79
C PHE A 668 16.35 -0.18 -42.72
N ALA A 669 15.86 -1.35 -42.31
CA ALA A 669 15.91 -2.57 -43.12
C ALA A 669 14.58 -3.33 -43.02
N SER A 670 14.16 -3.97 -44.11
CA SER A 670 12.98 -4.85 -44.14
C SER A 670 13.37 -6.28 -44.47
N VAL A 671 12.75 -7.26 -43.82
CA VAL A 671 12.93 -8.69 -44.11
C VAL A 671 11.58 -9.39 -44.11
N LYS A 672 11.33 -10.23 -45.12
CA LYS A 672 10.19 -11.15 -45.17
C LYS A 672 10.66 -12.54 -44.76
N LEU A 673 9.89 -13.20 -43.90
CA LEU A 673 10.13 -14.55 -43.42
C LEU A 673 9.07 -15.49 -43.96
N ASP A 674 9.47 -16.39 -44.85
CA ASP A 674 8.71 -17.55 -45.31
C ASP A 674 9.60 -18.80 -45.27
N SER A 675 9.03 -19.99 -45.45
CA SER A 675 9.73 -21.29 -45.40
C SER A 675 10.79 -21.46 -46.49
N HIS A 676 10.77 -20.62 -47.52
CA HIS A 676 11.75 -20.60 -48.60
C HIS A 676 12.88 -19.57 -48.36
N SER A 677 12.66 -18.62 -47.46
CA SER A 677 13.61 -17.56 -47.12
C SER A 677 14.69 -18.02 -46.14
N ASP A 678 15.92 -17.57 -46.38
CA ASP A 678 17.05 -17.89 -45.53
C ASP A 678 17.02 -17.07 -44.22
N SER A 679 16.81 -17.78 -43.10
CA SER A 679 16.79 -17.19 -41.75
C SER A 679 18.10 -16.48 -41.35
N ARG A 680 19.22 -16.72 -42.06
CA ARG A 680 20.52 -16.06 -41.81
C ARG A 680 20.44 -14.54 -41.93
N TYR A 681 19.61 -14.01 -42.83
CA TYR A 681 19.48 -12.56 -42.98
C TYR A 681 18.80 -11.91 -41.77
N LEU A 682 17.74 -12.53 -41.25
CA LEU A 682 17.10 -12.10 -39.99
C LEU A 682 18.08 -12.11 -38.82
N LYS A 683 18.88 -13.19 -38.69
CA LYS A 683 19.91 -13.32 -37.64
C LYS A 683 20.97 -12.22 -37.75
N THR A 684 21.25 -11.74 -38.96
CA THR A 684 22.18 -10.63 -39.20
C THR A 684 21.58 -9.28 -38.79
N LEU A 685 20.29 -9.05 -39.08
CA LEU A 685 19.58 -7.81 -38.76
C LEU A 685 19.23 -7.70 -37.27
N ILE A 686 18.89 -8.82 -36.62
CA ILE A 686 18.53 -8.88 -35.21
C ILE A 686 19.38 -10.00 -34.57
N PRO A 687 20.61 -9.73 -34.13
CA PRO A 687 21.51 -10.78 -33.62
C PRO A 687 21.08 -11.42 -32.30
N ASP A 688 20.36 -10.66 -31.46
CA ASP A 688 19.87 -11.19 -30.19
C ASP A 688 18.67 -12.15 -30.41
N GLN A 689 18.82 -13.39 -29.95
CA GLN A 689 17.78 -14.42 -30.11
C GLN A 689 16.51 -14.11 -29.31
N GLY A 690 16.64 -13.52 -28.12
CA GLY A 690 15.50 -13.15 -27.30
C GLY A 690 14.66 -12.08 -27.98
N HIS A 691 15.31 -11.09 -28.59
CA HIS A 691 14.66 -10.04 -29.38
C HIS A 691 13.90 -10.62 -30.58
N ARG A 692 14.52 -11.55 -31.34
CA ARG A 692 13.85 -12.24 -32.45
C ARG A 692 12.61 -12.99 -31.97
N SER A 693 12.75 -13.81 -30.92
CA SER A 693 11.63 -14.60 -30.38
C SER A 693 10.51 -13.71 -29.88
N GLN A 694 10.82 -12.61 -29.18
CA GLN A 694 9.82 -11.69 -28.65
C GLN A 694 9.04 -11.00 -29.78
N LEU A 695 9.74 -10.48 -30.81
CA LEU A 695 9.09 -9.83 -31.94
C LEU A 695 8.19 -10.80 -32.72
N LEU A 696 8.72 -11.98 -33.09
CA LEU A 696 7.94 -12.99 -33.82
C LEU A 696 6.72 -13.43 -33.02
N HIS A 697 6.89 -13.68 -31.72
CA HIS A 697 5.79 -14.05 -30.83
C HIS A 697 4.71 -12.98 -30.78
N ASN A 698 5.07 -11.71 -30.63
CA ASN A 698 4.10 -10.61 -30.56
C ASN A 698 3.33 -10.44 -31.88
N ILE A 699 4.00 -10.58 -33.03
CA ILE A 699 3.35 -10.48 -34.36
C ILE A 699 2.33 -11.61 -34.54
N ILE A 700 2.75 -12.86 -34.30
CA ILE A 700 1.94 -14.06 -34.57
C ILE A 700 0.76 -14.17 -33.59
N SER A 701 1.02 -13.96 -32.29
CA SER A 701 -0.02 -13.99 -31.25
C SER A 701 -1.03 -12.83 -31.39
N GLY A 702 -0.61 -11.71 -32.00
CA GLY A 702 -1.47 -10.57 -32.30
C GLY A 702 -2.30 -10.72 -33.58
N SER A 703 -2.20 -11.84 -34.29
CA SER A 703 -2.88 -12.06 -35.58
C SER A 703 -2.61 -10.93 -36.59
N ILE A 704 -1.37 -10.43 -36.59
CA ILE A 704 -0.86 -9.45 -37.54
C ILE A 704 0.34 -10.04 -38.30
N ARG A 705 0.82 -9.32 -39.32
CA ARG A 705 1.88 -9.81 -40.23
C ARG A 705 3.16 -9.02 -40.14
N ASP A 706 3.08 -7.78 -39.67
CA ASP A 706 4.16 -6.82 -39.69
C ASP A 706 4.58 -6.45 -38.26
N GLY A 707 5.87 -6.23 -38.06
CA GLY A 707 6.38 -5.67 -36.81
C GLY A 707 7.70 -4.95 -37.00
N PHE A 708 7.90 -3.91 -36.19
CA PHE A 708 9.09 -3.09 -36.16
C PHE A 708 9.80 -3.28 -34.82
N ILE A 709 11.08 -3.64 -34.88
CA ILE A 709 11.94 -3.57 -33.70
C ILE A 709 12.86 -2.35 -33.81
N VAL A 710 12.81 -1.50 -32.79
CA VAL A 710 13.52 -0.22 -32.71
C VAL A 710 14.68 -0.37 -31.73
N HIS A 711 15.89 -0.17 -32.22
CA HIS A 711 17.08 -0.15 -31.39
C HIS A 711 17.48 1.30 -31.15
N ALA A 712 17.44 1.72 -29.88
CA ALA A 712 17.74 3.08 -29.47
C ALA A 712 18.85 3.10 -28.41
N SER A 713 19.55 4.21 -28.31
CA SER A 713 20.32 4.59 -27.13
C SER A 713 19.41 5.35 -26.14
N SER A 714 19.96 5.79 -25.01
CA SER A 714 19.25 6.68 -24.08
C SER A 714 18.90 8.05 -24.67
N THR A 715 19.45 8.43 -25.83
CA THR A 715 19.30 9.78 -26.40
C THR A 715 18.82 9.81 -27.85
N ALA A 716 18.90 8.71 -28.59
CA ALA A 716 18.52 8.66 -30.01
C ALA A 716 18.17 7.26 -30.49
N ILE A 717 17.27 7.18 -31.47
CA ILE A 717 17.01 5.96 -32.26
C ILE A 717 18.24 5.71 -33.16
N ILE A 718 18.77 4.49 -33.13
CA ILE A 718 19.96 4.09 -33.88
C ILE A 718 19.54 3.47 -35.23
N ARG A 719 18.62 2.51 -35.17
CA ARG A 719 18.11 1.79 -36.35
C ARG A 719 16.76 1.12 -36.06
N VAL A 720 16.03 0.81 -37.13
CA VAL A 720 14.75 0.08 -37.10
C VAL A 720 14.81 -1.09 -38.07
N VAL A 721 14.29 -2.24 -37.66
CA VAL A 721 14.10 -3.40 -38.54
C VAL A 721 12.62 -3.71 -38.65
N HIS A 722 12.12 -3.75 -39.88
CA HIS A 722 10.78 -4.18 -40.22
C HIS A 722 10.80 -5.67 -40.60
N VAL A 723 9.93 -6.46 -39.99
CA VAL A 723 9.81 -7.90 -40.20
C VAL A 723 8.39 -8.22 -40.64
N VAL A 724 8.26 -8.90 -41.78
CA VAL A 724 7.00 -9.42 -42.32
C VAL A 724 7.01 -10.93 -42.22
N ILE A 725 5.96 -11.54 -41.66
CA ILE A 725 5.86 -12.99 -41.46
C ILE A 725 4.88 -13.60 -42.47
N GLY A 726 5.31 -14.64 -43.19
CA GLY A 726 4.49 -15.43 -44.11
C GLY A 726 3.54 -16.39 -43.38
N ASP A 727 2.45 -16.76 -44.07
CA ASP A 727 1.38 -17.58 -43.48
C ASP A 727 1.86 -18.99 -43.07
N ASP A 728 2.76 -19.57 -43.83
CA ASP A 728 3.39 -20.86 -43.55
C ASP A 728 4.21 -20.87 -42.24
N ILE A 729 4.86 -19.75 -41.92
CA ILE A 729 5.56 -19.56 -40.64
C ILE A 729 4.57 -19.35 -39.51
N VAL A 730 3.49 -18.59 -39.72
CA VAL A 730 2.42 -18.39 -38.74
C VAL A 730 1.80 -19.73 -38.35
N ASP A 731 1.41 -20.54 -39.34
CA ASP A 731 0.78 -21.84 -39.13
C ASP A 731 1.72 -22.80 -38.40
N SER A 732 2.98 -22.86 -38.83
CA SER A 732 4.00 -23.69 -38.16
C SER A 732 4.26 -23.27 -36.72
N TYR A 733 4.29 -21.96 -36.45
CA TYR A 733 4.48 -21.43 -35.10
C TYR A 733 3.31 -21.78 -34.19
N ARG A 734 2.08 -21.54 -34.65
CA ARG A 734 0.86 -21.89 -33.90
C ARG A 734 0.77 -23.37 -33.63
N LEU A 735 1.02 -24.21 -34.64
CA LEU A 735 1.01 -25.66 -34.48
C LEU A 735 2.08 -26.16 -33.49
N ALA A 736 3.30 -25.60 -33.55
CA ALA A 736 4.36 -25.94 -32.60
C ALA A 736 3.94 -25.64 -31.15
N PHE A 737 3.37 -24.46 -30.90
CA PHE A 737 2.95 -24.09 -29.54
C PHE A 737 1.67 -24.78 -29.08
N LEU A 738 0.77 -25.16 -29.99
CA LEU A 738 -0.35 -26.04 -29.67
C LEU A 738 0.14 -27.38 -29.14
N LYS A 739 1.11 -28.00 -29.81
CA LYS A 739 1.71 -29.27 -29.38
C LYS A 739 2.42 -29.14 -28.03
N ILE A 740 3.13 -28.03 -27.81
CA ILE A 740 3.76 -27.74 -26.51
C ILE A 740 2.70 -27.56 -25.42
N LYS A 741 1.58 -26.88 -25.71
CA LYS A 741 0.48 -26.69 -24.76
C LYS A 741 -0.12 -28.05 -24.36
N GLU A 742 -0.46 -28.89 -25.34
CA GLU A 742 -1.05 -30.22 -25.13
C GLU A 742 -0.15 -31.07 -24.23
N ALA A 743 1.15 -31.08 -24.50
CA ALA A 743 2.11 -31.91 -23.77
C ALA A 743 2.49 -31.38 -22.38
N CYS A 744 2.57 -30.05 -22.18
CA CYS A 744 3.22 -29.47 -21.00
C CYS A 744 2.27 -28.67 -20.09
N MET A 745 1.14 -28.19 -20.62
CA MET A 745 0.32 -27.15 -19.98
C MET A 745 -1.14 -27.53 -19.80
N ASP A 746 -1.60 -28.70 -20.29
CA ASP A 746 -3.00 -29.10 -20.20
C ASP A 746 -3.57 -29.10 -18.78
N TRP A 747 -2.76 -29.48 -17.77
CA TRP A 747 -3.14 -29.43 -16.36
C TRP A 747 -3.54 -28.03 -15.85
N ILE A 748 -3.13 -26.96 -16.55
CA ILE A 748 -3.49 -25.58 -16.21
C ILE A 748 -4.90 -25.24 -16.72
N TYR A 749 -5.19 -25.66 -17.95
CA TYR A 749 -6.37 -25.24 -18.71
C TYR A 749 -7.55 -26.21 -18.59
N THR A 750 -7.30 -27.44 -18.17
CA THR A 750 -8.34 -28.41 -17.88
C THR A 750 -8.87 -28.19 -16.46
N PRO A 751 -10.18 -27.97 -16.28
CA PRO A 751 -10.80 -27.91 -14.96
C PRO A 751 -10.47 -29.17 -14.14
N ASP A 752 -10.20 -29.00 -12.85
CA ASP A 752 -9.92 -30.08 -11.89
C ASP A 752 -8.72 -31.00 -12.19
N ALA A 753 -7.94 -30.71 -13.23
CA ALA A 753 -6.73 -31.48 -13.51
C ALA A 753 -5.71 -31.36 -12.36
N PRO A 754 -5.11 -32.47 -11.90
CA PRO A 754 -4.14 -32.44 -10.82
C PRO A 754 -2.86 -31.74 -11.27
N VAL A 755 -2.26 -30.96 -10.36
CA VAL A 755 -0.92 -30.39 -10.57
C VAL A 755 0.08 -31.54 -10.66
N PRO A 756 0.91 -31.61 -11.71
CA PRO A 756 1.95 -32.63 -11.84
C PRO A 756 2.90 -32.64 -10.64
N PRO A 757 3.49 -33.79 -10.28
CA PRO A 757 4.54 -33.83 -9.27
C PRO A 757 5.75 -33.05 -9.78
N PHE A 758 6.23 -32.10 -8.98
CA PHE A 758 7.43 -31.31 -9.24
C PHE A 758 8.41 -31.45 -8.09
N THR A 759 9.69 -31.55 -8.40
CA THR A 759 10.73 -31.50 -7.37
C THR A 759 10.96 -30.06 -6.88
N ALA A 760 11.61 -29.90 -5.73
CA ALA A 760 11.96 -28.58 -5.20
C ALA A 760 12.84 -27.77 -6.18
N ASP A 761 13.75 -28.45 -6.88
CA ASP A 761 14.63 -27.85 -7.88
C ASP A 761 13.87 -27.38 -9.12
N GLU A 762 12.87 -28.16 -9.59
CA GLU A 762 12.03 -27.78 -10.73
C GLU A 762 11.15 -26.56 -10.43
N LEU A 763 10.68 -26.43 -9.18
CA LEU A 763 9.85 -25.30 -8.73
C LEU A 763 10.63 -23.98 -8.70
N GLY A 764 11.95 -24.02 -8.51
CA GLY A 764 12.81 -22.84 -8.55
C GLY A 764 12.30 -21.71 -7.65
N HIS A 765 12.04 -20.53 -8.24
CA HIS A 765 11.58 -19.37 -7.47
C HIS A 765 10.12 -19.48 -6.97
N CYS A 766 9.31 -20.39 -7.52
CA CYS A 766 7.99 -20.70 -6.95
C CYS A 766 8.13 -21.23 -5.51
N GLY A 767 9.21 -21.97 -5.24
CA GLY A 767 9.59 -22.45 -3.92
C GLY A 767 8.90 -23.76 -3.52
N ASP A 768 7.57 -23.81 -3.54
CA ASP A 768 6.81 -25.00 -3.15
C ASP A 768 5.52 -25.21 -3.96
N VAL A 769 4.98 -26.44 -3.91
CA VAL A 769 3.75 -26.83 -4.64
C VAL A 769 2.52 -26.09 -4.14
N SER A 770 2.45 -25.77 -2.84
CA SER A 770 1.31 -25.00 -2.30
C SER A 770 1.24 -23.59 -2.88
N THR A 771 2.39 -22.95 -3.09
CA THR A 771 2.52 -21.63 -3.73
C THR A 771 2.09 -21.70 -5.18
N LEU A 772 2.46 -22.78 -5.90
CA LEU A 772 2.01 -23.02 -7.27
C LEU A 772 0.48 -23.15 -7.35
N LYS A 773 -0.12 -23.95 -6.46
CA LYS A 773 -1.58 -24.15 -6.34
C LYS A 773 -2.32 -22.85 -5.99
N GLN A 774 -1.76 -22.03 -5.11
CA GLN A 774 -2.33 -20.73 -4.77
C GLN A 774 -2.31 -19.78 -5.98
N HIS A 775 -1.19 -19.72 -6.70
CA HIS A 775 -1.05 -18.86 -7.88
C HIS A 775 -1.97 -19.28 -9.03
N ILE A 776 -2.10 -20.57 -9.33
CA ILE A 776 -3.03 -21.04 -10.37
C ILE A 776 -4.49 -20.75 -9.99
N SER A 777 -4.85 -20.87 -8.71
CA SER A 777 -6.19 -20.55 -8.22
C SER A 777 -6.51 -19.06 -8.36
N LEU A 778 -5.60 -18.18 -7.92
CA LEU A 778 -5.73 -16.73 -8.10
C LEU A 778 -5.84 -16.36 -9.59
N TRP A 779 -4.98 -16.96 -10.42
CA TRP A 779 -4.97 -16.73 -11.85
C TRP A 779 -6.31 -17.12 -12.50
N ARG A 780 -6.84 -18.32 -12.21
CA ARG A 780 -8.16 -18.78 -12.71
C ARG A 780 -9.29 -17.84 -12.31
N ILE A 781 -9.29 -17.34 -11.07
CA ILE A 781 -10.32 -16.42 -10.58
C ILE A 781 -10.26 -15.07 -11.32
N VAL A 782 -9.06 -14.52 -11.55
CA VAL A 782 -8.92 -13.27 -12.31
C VAL A 782 -9.35 -13.44 -13.77
N VAL A 783 -9.03 -14.58 -14.39
CA VAL A 783 -9.53 -14.93 -15.73
C VAL A 783 -11.06 -14.95 -15.74
N ALA A 784 -11.69 -15.70 -14.83
CA ALA A 784 -13.15 -15.80 -14.75
C ALA A 784 -13.82 -14.43 -14.54
N LYS A 785 -13.25 -13.57 -13.67
CA LYS A 785 -13.76 -12.21 -13.43
C LYS A 785 -13.62 -11.28 -14.65
N THR A 786 -12.56 -11.45 -15.42
CA THR A 786 -12.35 -10.72 -16.68
C THR A 786 -13.37 -11.14 -17.74
N GLU A 787 -13.65 -12.45 -17.82
CA GLU A 787 -14.64 -13.03 -18.74
C GLU A 787 -16.08 -12.61 -18.37
N GLU A 788 -16.45 -12.69 -17.09
CA GLU A 788 -17.76 -12.26 -16.56
C GLU A 788 -18.03 -10.78 -16.87
N ARG A 789 -17.00 -9.93 -16.80
CA ARG A 789 -17.09 -8.49 -17.11
C ARG A 789 -17.13 -8.19 -18.61
N GLY A 790 -16.70 -9.12 -19.47
CA GLY A 790 -16.51 -8.89 -20.90
C GLY A 790 -15.30 -8.00 -21.23
N GLY A 791 -14.35 -7.82 -20.30
CA GLY A 791 -13.20 -6.94 -20.47
C GLY A 791 -12.27 -6.93 -19.24
N PRO A 792 -11.06 -6.35 -19.37
CA PRO A 792 -10.04 -6.38 -18.32
C PRO A 792 -10.54 -5.76 -17.01
N LEU A 793 -10.02 -6.23 -15.87
CA LEU A 793 -10.20 -5.54 -14.59
C LEU A 793 -9.45 -4.20 -14.57
N PRO A 794 -9.87 -3.21 -13.76
CA PRO A 794 -9.16 -1.94 -13.66
C PRO A 794 -7.77 -2.17 -13.11
N ALA A 795 -6.72 -1.63 -13.75
CA ALA A 795 -5.33 -1.94 -13.45
C ALA A 795 -5.02 -2.08 -11.94
N ALA A 796 -4.47 -3.22 -11.50
CA ALA A 796 -4.26 -3.48 -10.09
C ALA A 796 -3.16 -2.57 -9.49
N LYS A 797 -3.42 -2.02 -8.30
CA LYS A 797 -2.37 -1.51 -7.41
C LYS A 797 -1.77 -2.64 -6.58
N HIS A 798 -2.63 -3.49 -6.02
CA HIS A 798 -2.24 -4.61 -5.17
C HIS A 798 -3.20 -5.80 -5.34
N ILE A 799 -2.64 -7.02 -5.26
CA ILE A 799 -3.39 -8.26 -5.03
C ILE A 799 -2.76 -8.90 -3.79
N ILE A 800 -3.45 -8.81 -2.67
CA ILE A 800 -2.94 -9.15 -1.33
C ILE A 800 -4.02 -9.86 -0.49
N PRO A 801 -3.66 -10.59 0.58
CA PRO A 801 -4.63 -11.19 1.49
C PRO A 801 -5.56 -10.14 2.11
N SER A 802 -6.85 -10.44 2.22
CA SER A 802 -7.87 -9.49 2.68
C SER A 802 -7.60 -8.97 4.09
N VAL A 803 -7.01 -9.78 4.98
CA VAL A 803 -6.58 -9.32 6.33
C VAL A 803 -5.58 -8.16 6.26
N ILE A 804 -4.63 -8.21 5.33
CA ILE A 804 -3.63 -7.15 5.15
C ILE A 804 -4.29 -5.92 4.51
N ALA A 805 -5.17 -6.14 3.53
CA ALA A 805 -5.92 -5.08 2.87
C ALA A 805 -6.78 -4.28 3.86
N ILE A 806 -7.56 -4.97 4.70
CA ILE A 806 -8.38 -4.37 5.75
C ILE A 806 -7.50 -3.67 6.78
N TRP A 807 -6.50 -4.36 7.34
CA TRP A 807 -5.59 -3.78 8.33
C TRP A 807 -4.98 -2.45 7.87
N ASN A 808 -4.50 -2.38 6.62
CA ASN A 808 -3.92 -1.16 6.07
C ASN A 808 -4.89 0.02 5.99
N ARG A 809 -6.19 -0.24 5.92
CA ARG A 809 -7.23 0.80 5.93
C ARG A 809 -7.75 1.13 7.31
N VAL A 810 -7.70 0.18 8.26
CA VAL A 810 -8.27 0.34 9.61
C VAL A 810 -7.27 0.76 10.69
N LYS A 811 -5.97 0.72 10.39
CA LYS A 811 -4.93 1.19 11.32
C LYS A 811 -4.79 2.71 11.35
N GLY A 812 -4.21 3.23 12.44
CA GLY A 812 -3.76 4.62 12.52
C GLY A 812 -4.85 5.66 12.86
N GLY A 813 -6.01 5.25 13.38
CA GLY A 813 -7.02 6.19 13.86
C GLY A 813 -6.48 7.14 14.94
N ILE A 814 -5.72 6.59 15.89
CA ILE A 814 -5.02 7.37 16.93
C ILE A 814 -3.91 8.25 16.35
N ASP A 815 -3.17 7.78 15.34
CA ASP A 815 -2.16 8.61 14.67
C ASP A 815 -2.78 9.85 14.01
N VAL A 816 -3.95 9.70 13.37
CA VAL A 816 -4.69 10.81 12.76
C VAL A 816 -5.16 11.80 13.83
N TYR A 817 -5.82 11.32 14.88
CA TYR A 817 -6.25 12.13 16.02
C TYR A 817 -5.06 12.88 16.66
N SER A 818 -3.98 12.17 16.94
CA SER A 818 -2.77 12.72 17.54
C SER A 818 -2.15 13.80 16.67
N ARG A 819 -2.15 13.61 15.34
CA ARG A 819 -1.63 14.59 14.37
C ARG A 819 -2.41 15.89 14.39
N TYR A 820 -3.74 15.87 14.51
CA TYR A 820 -4.54 17.09 14.66
C TYR A 820 -4.08 17.90 15.87
N LEU A 821 -4.02 17.26 17.05
CA LEU A 821 -3.65 17.92 18.30
C LEU A 821 -2.15 18.25 18.40
N LYS A 822 -1.28 17.64 17.59
CA LYS A 822 0.15 17.99 17.51
C LYS A 822 0.43 19.13 16.55
N ASN A 823 -0.31 19.21 15.45
CA ASN A 823 -0.09 20.21 14.39
C ASN A 823 -0.86 21.51 14.62
N ILE A 824 -2.02 21.45 15.27
CA ILE A 824 -2.83 22.62 15.61
C ILE A 824 -2.85 22.72 17.13
N LYS A 825 -1.86 23.43 17.66
CA LYS A 825 -1.66 23.62 19.10
C LYS A 825 -1.03 24.97 19.44
N PRO A 826 -1.18 25.44 20.68
CA PRO A 826 -0.46 26.61 21.18
C PRO A 826 1.04 26.31 21.33
N SER A 827 1.88 27.34 21.19
CA SER A 827 3.33 27.22 21.40
C SER A 827 3.70 27.63 22.82
N HIS A 828 3.45 26.75 23.79
CA HIS A 828 3.84 27.00 25.18
C HIS A 828 5.34 26.81 25.39
N GLU A 829 6.05 27.83 25.89
CA GLU A 829 7.49 27.77 26.21
C GLU A 829 7.77 26.91 27.47
N HIS A 830 6.95 27.11 28.51
CA HIS A 830 7.01 26.36 29.76
C HIS A 830 5.60 26.00 30.22
N LEU A 831 5.18 24.75 30.00
CA LEU A 831 3.90 24.22 30.44
C LEU A 831 4.12 23.05 31.42
N PRO A 832 3.61 23.12 32.67
CA PRO A 832 3.68 22.01 33.60
C PRO A 832 3.02 20.74 33.03
N PRO A 833 3.54 19.53 33.31
CA PRO A 833 2.97 18.30 32.77
C PRO A 833 1.48 18.10 33.07
N LEU A 834 1.03 18.47 34.27
CA LEU A 834 -0.37 18.34 34.67
C LEU A 834 -1.28 19.27 33.84
N ALA A 835 -0.87 20.52 33.63
CA ALA A 835 -1.60 21.45 32.75
C ALA A 835 -1.65 20.92 31.31
N ALA A 836 -0.56 20.33 30.81
CA ALA A 836 -0.52 19.72 29.48
C ALA A 836 -1.53 18.56 29.34
N LEU A 837 -1.72 17.74 30.37
CA LEU A 837 -2.71 16.65 30.38
C LEU A 837 -4.15 17.19 30.42
N TRP A 838 -4.43 18.19 31.25
CA TRP A 838 -5.74 18.84 31.27
C TRP A 838 -6.11 19.48 29.94
N LEU A 839 -5.21 20.28 29.37
CA LEU A 839 -5.42 20.89 28.05
C LEU A 839 -5.59 19.84 26.96
N ARG A 840 -4.86 18.72 27.05
CA ARG A 840 -5.04 17.59 26.14
C ARG A 840 -6.46 17.02 26.19
N PHE A 841 -7.05 16.85 27.37
CA PHE A 841 -8.43 16.35 27.49
C PHE A 841 -9.46 17.35 26.97
N LEU A 842 -9.33 18.64 27.31
CA LEU A 842 -10.22 19.67 26.79
C LEU A 842 -10.15 19.77 25.26
N MET A 843 -8.95 19.73 24.69
CA MET A 843 -8.76 19.73 23.23
C MET A 843 -9.24 18.45 22.55
N THR A 844 -9.29 17.31 23.27
CA THR A 844 -9.95 16.09 22.77
C THR A 844 -11.44 16.31 22.55
N LEU A 845 -12.12 16.99 23.49
CA LEU A 845 -13.54 17.32 23.36
C LEU A 845 -13.79 18.27 22.20
N VAL A 846 -12.93 19.28 22.01
CA VAL A 846 -12.96 20.18 20.84
C VAL A 846 -12.77 19.39 19.54
N TYR A 847 -11.83 18.44 19.51
CA TYR A 847 -11.62 17.56 18.35
C TYR A 847 -12.87 16.73 18.03
N ASN A 848 -13.56 16.19 19.04
CA ASN A 848 -14.80 15.47 18.82
C ASN A 848 -15.94 16.39 18.35
N ALA A 849 -15.99 17.63 18.81
CA ALA A 849 -16.91 18.63 18.29
C ALA A 849 -16.65 18.90 16.79
N PHE A 850 -15.38 19.07 16.40
CA PHE A 850 -15.00 19.20 15.00
C PHE A 850 -15.42 17.99 14.17
N GLN A 851 -15.10 16.77 14.61
CA GLN A 851 -15.52 15.56 13.90
C GLN A 851 -17.03 15.44 13.81
N SER A 852 -17.76 15.87 14.84
CA SER A 852 -19.23 15.89 14.82
C SER A 852 -19.77 16.84 13.74
N ALA A 853 -19.18 18.03 13.59
CA ALA A 853 -19.53 18.95 12.51
C ALA A 853 -19.27 18.34 11.12
N GLN A 854 -18.17 17.58 10.98
CA GLN A 854 -17.85 16.87 9.74
C GLN A 854 -18.86 15.75 9.42
N LEU A 855 -19.34 15.04 10.44
CA LEU A 855 -20.33 13.99 10.27
C LEU A 855 -21.71 14.56 9.91
N LEU A 856 -22.13 15.61 10.62
CA LEU A 856 -23.43 16.25 10.40
C LEU A 856 -23.54 16.82 8.98
N SER A 857 -22.49 17.48 8.48
CA SER A 857 -22.43 17.98 7.10
C SER A 857 -22.32 16.86 6.05
N GLY A 858 -21.57 15.80 6.34
CA GLY A 858 -21.33 14.70 5.40
C GLY A 858 -22.40 13.61 5.32
N THR A 859 -23.36 13.56 6.24
CA THR A 859 -24.30 12.43 6.36
C THR A 859 -25.22 12.29 5.14
N ALA A 860 -25.74 13.40 4.61
CA ALA A 860 -26.58 13.37 3.42
C ALA A 860 -25.81 12.85 2.20
N PHE A 861 -24.55 13.29 2.04
CA PHE A 861 -23.67 12.81 0.97
C PHE A 861 -23.35 11.32 1.11
N LEU A 862 -23.06 10.83 2.33
CA LEU A 862 -22.78 9.41 2.59
C LEU A 862 -23.94 8.48 2.19
N MET A 863 -25.17 8.96 2.35
CA MET A 863 -26.41 8.23 2.04
C MET A 863 -26.85 8.32 0.59
N ASP A 864 -26.27 9.23 -0.18
CA ASP A 864 -26.50 9.31 -1.61
C ASP A 864 -25.69 8.21 -2.31
N GLU A 865 -26.37 7.13 -2.72
CA GLU A 865 -25.72 5.97 -3.34
C GLU A 865 -25.15 6.29 -4.73
N ASP A 866 -25.70 7.29 -5.41
CA ASP A 866 -25.24 7.72 -6.73
C ASP A 866 -23.97 8.56 -6.65
N ARG A 867 -23.85 9.42 -5.62
CA ARG A 867 -22.69 10.28 -5.41
C ARG A 867 -21.58 9.60 -4.61
N CYS A 868 -21.92 8.88 -3.53
CA CYS A 868 -20.95 8.30 -2.62
C CYS A 868 -20.77 6.78 -2.86
N LYS A 869 -19.96 6.44 -3.88
CA LYS A 869 -19.73 5.06 -4.34
C LYS A 869 -18.63 4.30 -3.60
N SER A 870 -17.80 4.99 -2.82
CA SER A 870 -16.71 4.38 -2.04
C SER A 870 -16.43 5.14 -0.76
N TYR A 871 -15.78 4.47 0.19
CA TYR A 871 -15.38 5.10 1.45
C TYR A 871 -14.32 6.20 1.23
N SER A 872 -13.40 6.02 0.28
CA SER A 872 -12.40 7.03 -0.07
C SER A 872 -13.04 8.31 -0.62
N ILE A 873 -14.11 8.21 -1.41
CA ILE A 873 -14.89 9.37 -1.88
C ILE A 873 -15.53 10.10 -0.71
N TYR A 874 -16.11 9.37 0.26
CA TYR A 874 -16.66 9.97 1.48
C TYR A 874 -15.58 10.69 2.30
N GLN A 875 -14.42 10.08 2.49
CA GLN A 875 -13.30 10.72 3.19
C GLN A 875 -12.81 11.98 2.48
N GLN A 876 -12.74 11.97 1.14
CA GLN A 876 -12.39 13.15 0.36
C GLN A 876 -13.41 14.27 0.58
N HIS A 877 -14.70 13.97 0.52
CA HIS A 877 -15.76 14.95 0.79
C HIS A 877 -15.62 15.59 2.19
N LYS A 878 -15.36 14.78 3.23
CA LYS A 878 -15.07 15.30 4.58
C LYS A 878 -13.83 16.22 4.62
N ASN A 879 -12.81 15.94 3.82
CA ASN A 879 -11.59 16.75 3.79
C ASN A 879 -11.75 18.07 3.02
N GLU A 880 -12.76 18.18 2.16
CA GLU A 880 -13.12 19.40 1.42
C GLU A 880 -13.91 20.40 2.28
N ASN A 881 -14.47 19.94 3.41
CA ASN A 881 -15.14 20.78 4.40
C ASN A 881 -14.15 21.64 5.22
N ALA A 882 -14.66 22.45 6.15
CA ALA A 882 -13.87 23.34 7.00
C ALA A 882 -12.71 22.61 7.71
N SER A 883 -11.54 23.25 7.77
CA SER A 883 -10.37 22.67 8.42
C SER A 883 -10.51 22.70 9.95
N PHE A 884 -9.79 21.83 10.68
CA PHE A 884 -9.77 21.88 12.15
C PHE A 884 -9.27 23.24 12.68
N ARG A 885 -8.38 23.91 11.94
CA ARG A 885 -7.89 25.25 12.29
C ARG A 885 -9.02 26.28 12.21
N ASP A 886 -9.82 26.24 11.14
CA ASP A 886 -10.97 27.13 10.99
C ASP A 886 -12.03 26.85 12.06
N PHE A 887 -12.28 25.56 12.35
CA PHE A 887 -13.18 25.19 13.44
C PHE A 887 -12.72 25.74 14.80
N CYS A 888 -11.42 25.74 15.12
CA CYS A 888 -10.91 26.36 16.35
C CYS A 888 -11.22 27.86 16.42
N ARG A 889 -11.10 28.60 15.30
CA ARG A 889 -11.47 30.03 15.25
C ARG A 889 -12.95 30.24 15.53
N ASP A 890 -13.80 29.46 14.88
CA ASP A 890 -15.25 29.61 14.97
C ASP A 890 -15.72 29.22 16.38
N ALA A 891 -15.21 28.12 16.92
CA ALA A 891 -15.47 27.70 18.30
C ALA A 891 -14.99 28.73 19.33
N ALA A 892 -13.80 29.33 19.15
CA ALA A 892 -13.32 30.40 20.03
C ALA A 892 -14.25 31.62 20.00
N SER A 893 -14.71 32.01 18.82
CA SER A 893 -15.60 33.15 18.63
C SER A 893 -16.96 32.94 19.34
N CYS A 894 -17.50 31.71 19.29
CA CYS A 894 -18.74 31.35 19.98
C CYS A 894 -18.59 31.38 21.52
N LEU A 895 -17.47 30.88 22.05
CA LEU A 895 -17.22 30.89 23.50
C LEU A 895 -17.12 32.30 24.09
N GLY A 896 -16.64 33.28 23.31
CA GLY A 896 -16.54 34.67 23.72
C GLY A 896 -17.87 35.46 23.75
N GLY A 897 -18.94 34.94 23.13
CA GLY A 897 -20.22 35.64 22.93
C GLY A 897 -21.21 35.60 24.10
N ASN A 898 -21.04 34.71 25.08
CA ASN A 898 -21.98 34.49 26.19
C ASN A 898 -21.82 35.49 27.35
N ALA A 899 -21.68 36.78 27.04
CA ALA A 899 -21.37 37.85 28.00
C ALA A 899 -22.58 38.62 28.56
N ASN A 900 -23.79 38.04 28.54
CA ASN A 900 -24.92 38.58 29.31
C ASN A 900 -25.30 37.59 30.41
N ASP A 901 -25.09 38.05 31.65
CA ASP A 901 -25.53 37.54 32.95
C ASP A 901 -26.37 36.26 32.95
N ASP A 902 -25.82 35.16 33.46
CA ASP A 902 -26.64 34.10 34.04
C ASP A 902 -25.90 33.45 35.22
N ASP A 903 -25.96 34.16 36.35
CA ASP A 903 -25.65 33.64 37.69
C ASP A 903 -26.94 33.06 38.33
N SER A 904 -27.78 32.39 37.52
CA SER A 904 -28.96 31.68 38.02
C SER A 904 -28.83 30.16 37.84
N ILE A 905 -29.09 29.45 38.93
CA ILE A 905 -29.06 28.00 39.06
C ILE A 905 -30.34 27.44 38.43
N ASP A 906 -30.18 26.41 37.58
CA ASP A 906 -31.16 25.41 37.11
C ASP A 906 -32.60 25.85 36.78
N GLU A 907 -32.95 25.85 35.48
CA GLU A 907 -34.15 25.17 34.97
C GLU A 907 -34.00 24.80 33.47
N PRO A 908 -34.53 23.64 33.01
CA PRO A 908 -34.54 23.28 31.61
C PRO A 908 -35.49 24.20 30.83
N ARG A 909 -34.98 24.85 29.78
CA ARG A 909 -35.75 25.76 28.89
C ARG A 909 -37.04 25.08 28.41
N ARG A 910 -38.19 25.60 28.86
CA ARG A 910 -39.52 25.21 28.38
C ARG A 910 -39.70 25.59 26.89
N PRO A 911 -40.47 24.80 26.12
CA PRO A 911 -40.76 25.10 24.72
C PRO A 911 -41.62 26.35 24.59
N LEU A 912 -41.23 27.26 23.69
CA LEU A 912 -42.05 28.39 23.24
C LEU A 912 -43.26 27.84 22.48
N SER A 913 -44.44 27.96 23.08
CA SER A 913 -45.72 27.72 22.41
C SER A 913 -46.14 28.95 21.59
N GLU A 914 -46.59 28.67 20.37
CA GLU A 914 -47.52 29.44 19.54
C GLU A 914 -47.08 30.84 19.08
N VAL A 915 -46.64 30.91 17.81
CA VAL A 915 -46.93 32.07 16.95
C VAL A 915 -47.40 31.56 15.59
N ASP A 916 -48.47 32.20 15.14
CA ASP A 916 -49.31 31.93 13.98
C ASP A 916 -48.59 31.58 12.68
N THR A 917 -49.13 30.53 12.07
CA THR A 917 -48.96 30.15 10.67
C THR A 917 -49.43 31.28 9.75
N ASN A 918 -48.52 31.82 8.94
CA ASN A 918 -48.91 32.36 7.64
C ASN A 918 -47.96 31.88 6.54
N VAL A 919 -48.62 31.31 5.55
CA VAL A 919 -48.12 30.58 4.39
C VAL A 919 -47.45 31.52 3.40
N LEU A 920 -46.26 31.19 2.92
CA LEU A 920 -45.80 31.61 1.59
C LEU A 920 -45.21 30.42 0.82
N SER A 921 -45.67 30.32 -0.43
CA SER A 921 -45.71 29.15 -1.31
C SER A 921 -44.39 28.86 -2.04
N ALA A 922 -44.24 27.58 -2.41
CA ALA A 922 -43.04 26.90 -2.89
C ALA A 922 -42.57 27.18 -4.34
N ASN A 923 -42.63 28.42 -4.86
CA ASN A 923 -42.33 28.68 -6.28
C ASN A 923 -41.24 29.71 -6.60
N GLU A 924 -40.34 30.03 -5.66
CA GLU A 924 -39.16 30.90 -5.96
C GLU A 924 -37.82 30.29 -5.52
N LEU A 925 -37.69 28.97 -5.56
CA LEU A 925 -36.45 28.24 -5.27
C LEU A 925 -35.65 27.90 -6.54
N GLY A 926 -35.59 28.87 -7.46
CA GLY A 926 -35.06 28.68 -8.81
C GLY A 926 -34.39 29.91 -9.41
N SER A 927 -33.66 30.73 -8.63
CA SER A 927 -32.66 31.69 -9.17
C SER A 927 -32.00 32.58 -8.10
N ILE A 928 -31.34 32.01 -7.08
CA ILE A 928 -30.34 32.78 -6.30
C ILE A 928 -29.08 31.94 -6.09
N LEU A 929 -28.31 31.82 -7.18
CA LEU A 929 -26.86 31.58 -7.13
C LEU A 929 -26.21 32.84 -6.54
N LEU A 930 -26.19 32.96 -5.21
CA LEU A 930 -25.35 33.97 -4.55
C LEU A 930 -23.96 33.37 -4.31
N LYS A 931 -23.01 33.93 -5.06
CA LYS A 931 -21.58 33.72 -5.00
C LYS A 931 -21.08 33.65 -3.55
N PRO A 932 -20.14 32.74 -3.22
CA PRO A 932 -19.47 32.81 -1.93
C PRO A 932 -18.72 34.13 -1.86
N HIS A 933 -19.14 35.04 -0.99
CA HIS A 933 -18.33 36.19 -0.62
C HIS A 933 -17.14 35.68 0.19
N SER A 934 -16.11 35.20 -0.50
CA SER A 934 -14.79 35.02 0.09
C SER A 934 -14.24 36.39 0.45
N PHE A 935 -14.32 36.76 1.72
CA PHE A 935 -13.47 37.81 2.26
C PHE A 935 -12.07 37.21 2.38
N ALA A 936 -11.34 37.15 1.26
CA ALA A 936 -9.93 36.81 1.24
C ALA A 936 -9.17 37.90 2.03
N TYR A 937 -8.76 37.58 3.25
CA TYR A 937 -7.95 38.47 4.07
C TYR A 937 -6.52 38.52 3.50
N ARG A 938 -6.14 39.70 2.99
CA ARG A 938 -4.83 40.03 2.40
C ARG A 938 -3.73 40.11 3.45
N VAL A 939 -3.32 38.97 4.01
CA VAL A 939 -2.08 38.88 4.81
C VAL A 939 -0.91 38.40 3.95
N ARG A 940 -1.17 37.62 2.89
CA ARG A 940 -0.12 37.10 2.01
C ARG A 940 0.58 38.18 1.19
N ASP A 941 -0.19 39.13 0.66
CA ASP A 941 0.36 40.21 -0.19
C ASP A 941 1.33 41.13 0.58
N HIS A 942 1.11 41.32 1.90
CA HIS A 942 2.02 42.15 2.71
C HIS A 942 3.36 41.46 3.01
N PHE A 943 3.40 40.13 3.09
CA PHE A 943 4.63 39.36 3.31
C PHE A 943 5.48 39.23 2.05
N ASP A 944 4.84 39.22 0.87
CA ASP A 944 5.54 39.08 -0.40
C ASP A 944 6.07 40.41 -0.96
N ASP A 945 5.53 41.55 -0.55
CA ASP A 945 5.91 42.88 -1.07
C ASP A 945 6.90 43.65 -0.19
N ASP A 946 7.20 43.18 1.02
CA ASP A 946 8.16 43.84 1.92
C ASP A 946 9.63 43.59 1.48
N PRO A 947 10.41 44.64 1.12
CA PRO A 947 11.79 44.50 0.67
C PRO A 947 12.75 43.96 1.73
N GLU A 948 12.49 44.17 3.02
CA GLU A 948 13.31 43.66 4.12
C GLU A 948 13.19 42.14 4.24
N TRP A 949 11.97 41.62 4.12
CA TRP A 949 11.69 40.18 4.21
C TRP A 949 12.18 39.41 2.99
N ARG A 950 12.17 40.02 1.79
CA ARG A 950 12.86 39.47 0.61
C ARG A 950 14.38 39.39 0.80
N LYS A 951 14.98 40.35 1.51
CA LYS A 951 16.42 40.35 1.83
C LYS A 951 16.77 39.25 2.84
N LEU A 952 15.98 39.10 3.91
CA LEU A 952 16.17 38.06 4.95
C LEU A 952 16.01 36.64 4.42
N ARG A 953 15.13 36.43 3.43
CA ARG A 953 14.93 35.11 2.80
C ARG A 953 16.10 34.67 1.90
N ASN A 954 16.86 35.64 1.37
CA ASN A 954 17.94 35.40 0.42
C ASN A 954 19.34 35.50 1.05
N SER A 955 19.46 35.85 2.34
CA SER A 955 20.75 35.85 3.03
C SER A 955 21.15 34.45 3.50
N SER A 956 22.42 34.08 3.26
CA SER A 956 22.98 32.79 3.67
C SER A 956 23.04 32.63 5.20
N ARG A 957 23.02 31.37 5.62
CA ARG A 957 22.85 30.85 6.99
C ARG A 957 23.83 31.36 8.06
N GLU A 958 24.82 32.17 7.70
CA GLU A 958 25.89 32.64 8.60
C GLU A 958 25.54 33.92 9.37
N LEU A 959 24.46 34.62 9.03
CA LEU A 959 24.02 35.86 9.72
C LEU A 959 23.08 35.65 10.91
N HIS A 960 22.79 34.41 11.32
CA HIS A 960 21.82 34.09 12.37
C HIS A 960 22.40 33.93 13.80
N ASN A 961 23.69 34.20 14.01
CA ASN A 961 24.35 34.01 15.32
C ASN A 961 24.57 35.28 16.13
N GLU A 962 24.03 36.43 15.73
CA GLU A 962 24.00 37.64 16.57
C GLU A 962 22.61 38.30 16.58
N VAL A 963 21.58 37.59 17.07
CA VAL A 963 20.37 38.16 17.72
C VAL A 963 19.83 37.19 18.77
#